data_AF-A0A2D6YRS0-F1
#
_entry.id   AF-A0A2D6YRS0-F1
#
_cell.length_a   1.000
_cell.length_b   1.000
_cell.length_c   1.000
_cell.angle_alpha   90.00
_cell.angle_beta   90.00
_cell.angle_gamma   90.00
#
_symmetry.space_group_name_H-M   'P 1'
#
loop_
_entity.id
_entity.type
_entity.pdbx_description
1 polymer ?
#
loop_
_entity_poly.entity_id
_entity_poly.type
_entity_poly.pdbx_seq_one_letter_code
_entity_poly.pdbx_strand_id
1 'polypeptide(L)'
;MGQSFVNFESPQIHPIDVTPDGTLVLVTNTADNRLAILDRSDAGNLRLRTSVPVGLEPVSVRALDETTAWVVNHLSDSVSIVDLNEGRVVATLQTGDEPADVVFAGSPRRAFVSISQENRIMVFDPANLDLPPVSVPVEGQEPRALATDGSTVFSAIFEAGNLTTILSEFVVASDLNPYRGDPNPPPNSGMAFEPSLNPMLPEAPQVSMIVRRDENGVWLDDNGGDWSDAVGWDLHGHGLVVMDSDSLEVSYRTGLSTTNMACASRPGGGVVVVGTEAINEVRFEPNLAGRFIRVEGSIVTPGTGGGVVRRDLNPHLDYLGPTIPFTERIRSIGDPRGVVCSPDGSEVWVSGMGSNNVVVHDEDLGRLDRIVVGNGPTGITMDPTGSHVYVLNRFDATVTVLDRVSRKEIELLRLFDPTPHFIKDGRPFLYDTHLTSGLGHTSCNSCHIDGRIDQLAWDLGDPSGDMMAFNQSCDLDLPDDNCEDWHPMKGPMTTQTLTGLNGTAPFHWRGDREDFAAFDHAFTSILGNDADGTPAEMAAMQAFLGSIANPPNPNRRLDGSLPDEILGGDPTVGLDGFHSGELATIECVTCHALPSGTLGMVISADLLQESQAMKVPQLRNMYEKQGMDKTSSQGSKGFGFQHDGSKGTLVEFFERPVFTFPKGGAGDQLRRDIVALMMCWDTGTHPGVGAQAQQGGPSPDPVERRDLLVTLALAGDADLVIRMNLEGRHRGGVLLPDGRIQTDATAQVIDLEELDGLADPATPVTYTLVPSGSGVRIGVDRDLDGFLDLDEIVACADPADASSTPENATCAPDLNGDGQIDGSDVGLLFAAWGVCSSADCPADFNGDGLVDAEDLGTLLAAWGV
;
A
#
# COMPACT_ATOMS: atom_id res chain seq x y z
N MET A 1 -21.45 15.21 6.29
CA MET A 1 -21.52 13.81 6.76
C MET A 1 -20.36 13.11 6.10
N GLY A 2 -19.41 12.59 6.87
CA GLY A 2 -18.25 11.88 6.33
C GLY A 2 -18.66 10.56 5.66
N GLN A 3 -17.75 9.97 4.88
CA GLN A 3 -17.94 8.62 4.34
C GLN A 3 -17.67 7.60 5.47
N SER A 4 -18.49 6.55 5.56
CA SER A 4 -18.33 5.49 6.56
C SER A 4 -17.19 4.51 6.24
N PHE A 5 -16.71 4.54 4.99
CA PHE A 5 -15.56 3.81 4.49
C PHE A 5 -14.63 4.81 3.79
N VAL A 6 -13.36 4.80 4.14
CA VAL A 6 -12.31 5.60 3.48
C VAL A 6 -11.32 4.63 2.84
N ASN A 7 -11.01 4.84 1.56
CA ASN A 7 -10.13 3.97 0.82
C ASN A 7 -8.70 4.51 0.82
N PHE A 8 -7.79 3.87 1.54
CA PHE A 8 -6.36 4.22 1.54
C PHE A 8 -5.52 3.37 0.57
N GLU A 9 -6.08 2.30 0.00
CA GLU A 9 -5.35 1.34 -0.84
C GLU A 9 -4.04 0.81 -0.21
N SER A 10 -3.96 0.68 1.12
CA SER A 10 -2.71 0.32 1.83
C SER A 10 -2.07 -0.98 1.32
N PRO A 11 -0.72 -1.07 1.27
CA PRO A 11 -0.02 -2.18 0.65
C PRO A 11 0.10 -3.38 1.60
N GLN A 12 -0.63 -4.47 1.31
CA GLN A 12 -0.46 -5.73 2.05
C GLN A 12 0.90 -6.39 1.72
N ILE A 13 1.54 -6.99 2.73
CA ILE A 13 2.84 -7.64 2.60
C ILE A 13 2.72 -9.14 2.88
N HIS A 14 2.40 -9.49 4.13
CA HIS A 14 2.10 -10.87 4.49
C HIS A 14 0.80 -10.98 5.28
N PRO A 15 -0.35 -10.75 4.61
CA PRO A 15 -1.65 -10.63 5.24
C PRO A 15 -2.26 -11.98 5.65
N ILE A 16 -1.53 -13.09 5.49
CA ILE A 16 -1.96 -14.43 5.89
C ILE A 16 -0.79 -15.23 6.46
N ASP A 17 -1.04 -15.96 7.55
CA ASP A 17 -0.07 -16.86 8.18
C ASP A 17 -0.75 -18.07 8.82
N VAL A 18 0.01 -19.08 9.20
CA VAL A 18 -0.47 -20.30 9.88
C VAL A 18 0.27 -20.45 11.20
N THR A 19 -0.42 -20.87 12.26
CA THR A 19 0.24 -21.17 13.53
C THR A 19 1.26 -22.33 13.37
N PRO A 20 2.35 -22.37 14.15
CA PRO A 20 3.39 -23.38 13.96
C PRO A 20 2.90 -24.84 14.07
N ASP A 21 1.82 -25.11 14.80
CA ASP A 21 1.16 -26.42 14.87
C ASP A 21 0.22 -26.73 13.71
N GLY A 22 -0.10 -25.73 12.87
CA GLY A 22 -0.98 -25.86 11.71
C GLY A 22 -2.48 -25.82 12.02
N THR A 23 -2.87 -25.49 13.26
CA THR A 23 -4.28 -25.55 13.71
C THR A 23 -5.10 -24.33 13.30
N LEU A 24 -4.47 -23.15 13.24
CA LEU A 24 -5.14 -21.89 12.90
C LEU A 24 -4.53 -21.26 11.65
N VAL A 25 -5.40 -20.70 10.81
CA VAL A 25 -5.02 -19.79 9.72
C VAL A 25 -5.44 -18.38 10.12
N LEU A 26 -4.49 -17.45 10.05
CA LEU A 26 -4.63 -16.05 10.49
C LEU A 26 -4.66 -15.16 9.26
N VAL A 27 -5.65 -14.26 9.15
CA VAL A 27 -5.84 -13.43 7.94
C VAL A 27 -6.14 -11.98 8.32
N THR A 28 -5.36 -11.02 7.83
CA THR A 28 -5.68 -9.60 7.97
C THR A 28 -6.75 -9.20 6.96
N ASN A 29 -7.90 -8.75 7.48
CA ASN A 29 -8.94 -8.13 6.68
C ASN A 29 -8.76 -6.61 6.74
N THR A 30 -7.98 -6.08 5.78
CA THR A 30 -7.60 -4.67 5.75
C THR A 30 -8.80 -3.74 5.68
N ALA A 31 -9.80 -4.04 4.83
CA ALA A 31 -11.00 -3.21 4.66
C ALA A 31 -11.86 -3.14 5.92
N ASP A 32 -11.80 -4.17 6.76
CA ASP A 32 -12.58 -4.28 7.99
C ASP A 32 -11.79 -3.88 9.26
N ASN A 33 -10.48 -3.64 9.15
CA ASN A 33 -9.59 -3.37 10.30
C ASN A 33 -9.61 -4.50 11.36
N ARG A 34 -9.66 -5.75 10.90
CA ARG A 34 -9.72 -6.93 11.77
C ARG A 34 -8.73 -8.03 11.38
N LEU A 35 -8.34 -8.83 12.36
CA LEU A 35 -7.73 -10.15 12.16
C LEU A 35 -8.83 -11.21 12.17
N ALA A 36 -8.99 -11.96 11.09
CA ALA A 36 -9.79 -13.17 11.07
C ALA A 36 -8.94 -14.36 11.55
N ILE A 37 -9.47 -15.12 12.51
CA ILE A 37 -8.87 -16.36 13.02
C ILE A 37 -9.73 -17.51 12.50
N LEU A 38 -9.14 -18.40 11.71
CA LEU A 38 -9.83 -19.50 11.07
C LEU A 38 -9.38 -20.83 11.68
N ASP A 39 -10.34 -21.64 12.15
CA ASP A 39 -10.09 -23.01 12.56
C ASP A 39 -10.06 -23.94 11.35
N ARG A 40 -9.31 -25.02 11.48
CA ARG A 40 -9.36 -26.15 10.56
C ARG A 40 -10.16 -27.30 11.17
N SER A 41 -11.32 -27.60 10.59
CA SER A 41 -12.14 -28.73 11.03
C SER A 41 -11.42 -30.08 10.84
N ASP A 42 -11.85 -31.11 11.57
CA ASP A 42 -11.35 -32.49 11.37
C ASP A 42 -11.59 -33.01 9.95
N ALA A 43 -12.61 -32.49 9.26
CA ALA A 43 -12.90 -32.75 7.85
C ALA A 43 -11.98 -31.98 6.88
N GLY A 44 -11.14 -31.07 7.40
CA GLY A 44 -10.13 -30.32 6.66
C GLY A 44 -10.58 -28.92 6.20
N ASN A 45 -11.86 -28.57 6.33
CA ASN A 45 -12.43 -27.29 5.90
C ASN A 45 -12.07 -26.15 6.86
N LEU A 46 -11.87 -24.95 6.31
CA LEU A 46 -11.72 -23.70 7.06
C LEU A 46 -13.07 -23.21 7.58
N ARG A 47 -13.08 -22.75 8.83
CA ARG A 47 -14.23 -22.08 9.44
C ARG A 47 -13.76 -20.82 10.16
N LEU A 48 -14.48 -19.72 9.99
CA LEU A 48 -14.21 -18.51 10.77
C LEU A 48 -14.52 -18.80 12.24
N ARG A 49 -13.50 -18.75 13.10
CA ARG A 49 -13.65 -18.90 14.55
C ARG A 49 -14.09 -17.59 15.18
N THR A 50 -13.37 -16.51 14.86
CA THR A 50 -13.66 -15.16 15.35
C THR A 50 -12.95 -14.12 14.49
N SER A 51 -13.37 -12.86 14.64
CA SER A 51 -12.75 -11.70 13.99
C SER A 51 -12.45 -10.60 15.00
N VAL A 52 -11.16 -10.32 15.19
CA VAL A 52 -10.64 -9.46 16.24
C VAL A 52 -10.34 -8.07 15.68
N PRO A 53 -10.97 -6.99 16.20
CA PRO A 53 -10.57 -5.63 15.85
C PRO A 53 -9.12 -5.32 16.22
N VAL A 54 -8.39 -4.73 15.29
CA VAL A 54 -6.98 -4.30 15.47
C VAL A 54 -6.85 -2.80 15.13
N GLY A 55 -5.64 -2.31 14.86
CA GLY A 55 -5.44 -0.96 14.33
C GLY A 55 -5.93 -0.79 12.89
N LEU A 56 -5.85 0.42 12.36
CA LEU A 56 -6.29 0.72 11.00
C LEU A 56 -5.33 0.17 9.96
N GLU A 57 -5.90 -0.30 8.85
CA GLU A 57 -5.19 -0.84 7.69
C GLU A 57 -4.18 -1.95 8.06
N PRO A 58 -4.62 -3.10 8.63
CA PRO A 58 -3.72 -4.21 8.93
C PRO A 58 -3.19 -4.85 7.65
N VAL A 59 -1.87 -4.93 7.51
CA VAL A 59 -1.18 -5.34 6.26
C VAL A 59 -0.35 -6.63 6.39
N SER A 60 0.00 -7.02 7.62
CA SER A 60 0.75 -8.25 7.90
C SER A 60 0.31 -8.91 9.20
N VAL A 61 0.38 -10.24 9.26
CA VAL A 61 0.23 -11.03 10.48
C VAL A 61 1.31 -12.10 10.58
N ARG A 62 1.83 -12.32 11.79
CA ARG A 62 2.67 -13.48 12.12
C ARG A 62 2.28 -14.16 13.42
N ALA A 63 2.22 -15.48 13.41
CA ALA A 63 2.16 -16.25 14.64
C ALA A 63 3.53 -16.25 15.33
N LEU A 64 3.59 -15.79 16.59
CA LEU A 64 4.77 -15.95 17.44
C LEU A 64 4.87 -17.39 17.95
N ASP A 65 3.70 -17.95 18.31
CA ASP A 65 3.45 -19.30 18.78
C ASP A 65 1.97 -19.67 18.55
N GLU A 66 1.50 -20.80 19.12
CA GLU A 66 0.12 -21.29 18.95
C GLU A 66 -0.94 -20.41 19.61
N THR A 67 -0.52 -19.45 20.44
CA THR A 67 -1.41 -18.66 21.30
C THR A 67 -1.32 -17.16 21.03
N THR A 68 -0.27 -16.70 20.37
CA THR A 68 0.01 -15.27 20.18
C THR A 68 0.31 -14.95 18.72
N ALA A 69 -0.33 -13.91 18.19
CA ALA A 69 -0.02 -13.34 16.89
C ALA A 69 0.30 -11.84 16.98
N TRP A 70 1.16 -11.36 16.08
CA TRP A 70 1.47 -9.94 15.91
C TRP A 70 0.85 -9.48 14.59
N VAL A 71 0.04 -8.42 14.64
CA VAL A 71 -0.63 -7.83 13.49
C VAL A 71 -0.09 -6.42 13.28
N VAL A 72 0.48 -6.16 12.10
CA VAL A 72 1.05 -4.86 11.75
C VAL A 72 -0.02 -3.98 11.13
N ASN A 73 -0.27 -2.81 11.73
CA ASN A 73 -1.29 -1.86 11.33
C ASN A 73 -0.64 -0.65 10.64
N HIS A 74 -0.71 -0.60 9.31
CA HIS A 74 0.07 0.34 8.50
C HIS A 74 -0.30 1.80 8.77
N LEU A 75 -1.60 2.11 8.86
CA LEU A 75 -2.07 3.49 9.07
C LEU A 75 -2.07 3.90 10.55
N SER A 76 -2.06 2.91 11.46
CA SER A 76 -2.09 3.17 12.91
C SER A 76 -0.71 3.32 13.53
N ASP A 77 0.37 3.16 12.76
CA ASP A 77 1.76 3.17 13.23
C ASP A 77 1.97 2.28 14.45
N SER A 78 1.39 1.08 14.40
CA SER A 78 1.33 0.19 15.53
C SER A 78 1.38 -1.29 15.16
N VAL A 79 1.68 -2.12 16.17
CA VAL A 79 1.50 -3.57 16.11
C VAL A 79 0.51 -4.00 17.19
N SER A 80 -0.56 -4.69 16.82
CA SER A 80 -1.48 -5.32 17.76
C SER A 80 -0.99 -6.73 18.11
N ILE A 81 -0.85 -7.00 19.41
CA ILE A 81 -0.55 -8.33 19.95
C ILE A 81 -1.87 -9.00 20.30
N VAL A 82 -2.17 -10.10 19.61
CA VAL A 82 -3.45 -10.80 19.70
C VAL A 82 -3.26 -12.14 20.42
N ASP A 83 -4.05 -12.36 21.47
CA ASP A 83 -4.24 -13.69 22.05
C ASP A 83 -5.24 -14.48 21.20
N LEU A 84 -4.77 -15.60 20.64
CA LEU A 84 -5.52 -16.44 19.71
C LEU A 84 -6.54 -17.35 20.41
N ASN A 85 -6.37 -17.61 21.71
CA ASN A 85 -7.33 -18.39 22.48
C ASN A 85 -8.53 -17.54 22.88
N GLU A 86 -8.25 -16.35 23.41
CA GLU A 86 -9.25 -15.40 23.88
C GLU A 86 -9.86 -14.59 22.72
N GLY A 87 -9.17 -14.52 21.57
CA GLY A 87 -9.66 -13.81 20.38
C GLY A 87 -9.69 -12.30 20.59
N ARG A 88 -8.62 -11.74 21.16
CA ARG A 88 -8.55 -10.30 21.51
C ARG A 88 -7.16 -9.72 21.43
N VAL A 89 -7.08 -8.40 21.28
CA VAL A 89 -5.84 -7.65 21.47
C VAL A 89 -5.51 -7.58 22.97
N VAL A 90 -4.29 -7.96 23.34
CA VAL A 90 -3.76 -7.89 24.71
C VAL A 90 -2.73 -6.78 24.89
N ALA A 91 -2.15 -6.28 23.79
CA ALA A 91 -1.24 -5.15 23.78
C ALA A 91 -1.22 -4.47 22.41
N THR A 92 -0.92 -3.18 22.40
CA THR A 92 -0.69 -2.37 21.21
C THR A 92 0.67 -1.70 21.35
N LEU A 93 1.61 -2.02 20.46
CA LEU A 93 2.95 -1.45 20.46
C LEU A 93 2.98 -0.29 19.48
N GLN A 94 3.44 0.87 19.92
CA GLN A 94 3.74 1.99 19.00
C GLN A 94 5.01 1.67 18.21
N THR A 95 5.03 2.02 16.94
CA THR A 95 6.20 1.88 16.07
C THR A 95 6.66 3.24 15.55
N GLY A 96 7.35 3.27 14.41
CA GLY A 96 7.43 4.45 13.55
C GLY A 96 6.37 4.41 12.46
N ASP A 97 6.41 5.40 11.58
CA ASP A 97 5.43 5.62 10.52
C ASP A 97 5.43 4.52 9.45
N GLU A 98 4.22 4.09 9.05
CA GLU A 98 3.98 3.05 8.03
C GLU A 98 4.76 1.73 8.30
N PRO A 99 4.52 1.04 9.44
CA PRO A 99 5.09 -0.29 9.64
C PRO A 99 4.49 -1.26 8.60
N ALA A 100 5.33 -2.16 8.06
CA ALA A 100 4.96 -2.97 6.89
C ALA A 100 4.91 -4.47 7.18
N ASP A 101 5.84 -5.01 7.97
CA ASP A 101 5.94 -6.44 8.21
C ASP A 101 6.63 -6.77 9.54
N VAL A 102 6.50 -8.02 10.00
CA VAL A 102 7.19 -8.53 11.19
C VAL A 102 7.74 -9.95 10.95
N VAL A 103 8.88 -10.28 11.55
CA VAL A 103 9.40 -11.67 11.67
C VAL A 103 10.04 -11.92 13.03
N PHE A 104 10.09 -13.19 13.45
CA PHE A 104 10.72 -13.60 14.71
C PHE A 104 12.02 -14.38 14.46
N ALA A 105 13.13 -13.95 15.05
CA ALA A 105 14.46 -14.55 14.82
C ALA A 105 15.39 -14.39 16.05
N GLY A 106 16.52 -15.11 16.05
CA GLY A 106 17.59 -14.99 17.05
C GLY A 106 17.44 -15.86 18.30
N SER A 107 18.47 -15.85 19.14
CA SER A 107 18.52 -16.54 20.44
C SER A 107 19.19 -15.66 21.51
N PRO A 108 18.42 -14.95 22.36
CA PRO A 108 16.97 -15.05 22.54
C PRO A 108 16.16 -14.56 21.33
N ARG A 109 14.95 -15.11 21.18
CA ARG A 109 14.03 -14.74 20.10
C ARG A 109 13.61 -13.27 20.23
N ARG A 110 13.70 -12.52 19.13
CA ARG A 110 13.29 -11.12 18.99
C ARG A 110 12.31 -10.95 17.84
N ALA A 111 11.53 -9.87 17.89
CA ALA A 111 10.63 -9.48 16.80
C ALA A 111 11.26 -8.32 16.03
N PHE A 112 11.35 -8.45 14.71
CA PHE A 112 11.89 -7.45 13.79
C PHE A 112 10.74 -6.88 12.98
N VAL A 113 10.50 -5.58 13.08
CA VAL A 113 9.42 -4.87 12.40
C VAL A 113 10.02 -3.88 11.41
N SER A 114 9.63 -3.96 10.15
CA SER A 114 10.07 -3.01 9.13
C SER A 114 9.23 -1.74 9.21
N ILE A 115 9.91 -0.58 9.25
CA ILE A 115 9.29 0.74 9.28
C ILE A 115 9.63 1.41 7.95
N SER A 116 8.66 1.39 7.04
CA SER A 116 8.87 1.68 5.62
C SER A 116 9.28 3.13 5.42
N GLN A 117 8.47 4.08 5.89
CA GLN A 117 8.67 5.50 5.64
C GLN A 117 9.94 6.06 6.31
N GLU A 118 10.37 5.47 7.43
CA GLU A 118 11.56 5.90 8.18
C GLU A 118 12.86 5.18 7.79
N ASN A 119 12.83 4.26 6.82
CA ASN A 119 13.98 3.49 6.34
C ASN A 119 14.75 2.77 7.46
N ARG A 120 14.04 1.99 8.28
CA ARG A 120 14.64 1.29 9.43
C ARG A 120 13.93 -0.01 9.77
N ILE A 121 14.59 -0.82 10.59
CA ILE A 121 14.03 -2.01 11.23
C ILE A 121 14.05 -1.78 12.74
N MET A 122 12.88 -1.85 13.37
CA MET A 122 12.72 -1.82 14.82
C MET A 122 12.74 -3.24 15.39
N VAL A 123 13.44 -3.43 16.51
CA VAL A 123 13.65 -4.74 17.13
C VAL A 123 13.10 -4.74 18.54
N PHE A 124 12.08 -5.55 18.78
CA PHE A 124 11.38 -5.68 20.05
C PHE A 124 11.74 -6.99 20.76
N ASP A 125 11.62 -7.00 22.09
CA ASP A 125 11.70 -8.21 22.90
C ASP A 125 10.27 -8.76 23.15
N PRO A 126 9.86 -9.85 22.48
CA PRO A 126 8.53 -10.41 22.66
C PRO A 126 8.31 -11.01 24.06
N ALA A 127 9.37 -11.27 24.83
CA ALA A 127 9.25 -11.73 26.21
C ALA A 127 9.09 -10.58 27.21
N ASN A 128 9.34 -9.33 26.81
CA ASN A 128 9.19 -8.15 27.64
C ASN A 128 8.85 -6.90 26.83
N LEU A 129 7.55 -6.68 26.62
CA LEU A 129 7.01 -5.57 25.82
C LEU A 129 7.22 -4.17 26.44
N ASP A 130 7.65 -4.09 27.71
CA ASP A 130 7.96 -2.82 28.37
C ASP A 130 9.35 -2.27 28.00
N LEU A 131 10.19 -3.07 27.33
CA LEU A 131 11.52 -2.62 26.90
C LEU A 131 11.42 -1.75 25.64
N PRO A 132 12.14 -0.62 25.59
CA PRO A 132 12.18 0.18 24.37
C PRO A 132 12.83 -0.62 23.23
N PRO A 133 12.29 -0.55 22.01
CA PRO A 133 12.85 -1.25 20.87
C PRO A 133 14.22 -0.68 20.46
N VAL A 134 15.04 -1.52 19.84
CA VAL A 134 16.27 -1.08 19.18
C VAL A 134 15.94 -0.68 17.74
N SER A 135 16.37 0.50 17.31
CA SER A 135 16.19 0.97 15.94
C SER A 135 17.47 0.77 15.12
N VAL A 136 17.37 0.06 14.00
CA VAL A 136 18.48 -0.18 13.07
C VAL A 136 18.21 0.53 11.74
N PRO A 137 19.01 1.55 11.36
CA PRO A 137 18.83 2.25 10.08
C PRO A 137 19.16 1.34 8.89
N VAL A 138 18.48 1.58 7.77
CA VAL A 138 18.66 0.86 6.50
C VAL A 138 19.09 1.85 5.42
N GLU A 139 20.12 1.51 4.66
CA GLU A 139 20.56 2.23 3.45
C GLU A 139 19.75 1.73 2.26
N GLY A 140 18.52 2.21 2.16
CA GLY A 140 17.52 1.85 1.15
C GLY A 140 16.30 2.75 1.29
N GLN A 141 15.32 2.55 0.40
CA GLN A 141 14.02 3.24 0.48
C GLN A 141 12.93 2.20 0.68
N GLU A 142 12.15 2.39 1.74
CA GLU A 142 11.03 1.54 2.10
C GLU A 142 11.42 0.06 2.28
N PRO A 143 12.20 -0.30 3.30
CA PRO A 143 12.31 -1.70 3.70
C PRO A 143 10.90 -2.20 4.07
N ARG A 144 10.36 -3.17 3.32
CA ARG A 144 8.98 -3.67 3.51
C ARG A 144 8.95 -5.13 3.91
N ALA A 145 8.97 -6.05 2.94
CA ALA A 145 8.82 -7.48 3.19
C ALA A 145 10.00 -8.06 3.97
N LEU A 146 9.68 -8.88 4.98
CA LEU A 146 10.65 -9.56 5.84
C LEU A 146 10.57 -11.08 5.68
N ALA A 147 11.73 -11.72 5.71
CA ALA A 147 11.87 -13.17 5.80
C ALA A 147 12.98 -13.54 6.77
N THR A 148 12.97 -14.77 7.30
CA THR A 148 14.01 -15.23 8.24
C THR A 148 14.32 -16.70 8.09
N ASP A 149 15.59 -17.08 8.26
CA ASP A 149 16.02 -18.48 8.41
C ASP A 149 16.21 -18.88 9.89
N GLY A 150 15.79 -17.99 10.81
CA GLY A 150 15.95 -18.11 12.25
C GLY A 150 17.19 -17.41 12.79
N SER A 151 18.27 -17.34 12.01
CA SER A 151 19.54 -16.68 12.39
C SER A 151 19.82 -15.39 11.61
N THR A 152 19.24 -15.28 10.42
CA THR A 152 19.37 -14.13 9.52
C THR A 152 17.99 -13.57 9.25
N VAL A 153 17.85 -12.25 9.33
CA VAL A 153 16.67 -11.50 8.88
C VAL A 153 16.98 -10.88 7.52
N PHE A 154 16.10 -11.13 6.56
CA PHE A 154 16.13 -10.55 5.23
C PHE A 154 15.05 -9.48 5.14
N SER A 155 15.37 -8.32 4.55
CA SER A 155 14.37 -7.30 4.24
C SER A 155 14.47 -6.85 2.78
N ALA A 156 13.40 -7.03 2.01
CA ALA A 156 13.32 -6.50 0.67
C ALA A 156 13.20 -4.97 0.72
N ILE A 157 14.08 -4.29 -0.02
CA ILE A 157 14.01 -2.84 -0.21
C ILE A 157 13.02 -2.62 -1.35
N PHE A 158 11.85 -2.09 -1.01
CA PHE A 158 10.74 -1.97 -1.96
C PHE A 158 11.11 -1.06 -3.11
N GLU A 159 11.58 0.16 -2.83
CA GLU A 159 12.00 1.13 -3.85
C GLU A 159 13.53 1.06 -4.08
N ALA A 160 14.02 -0.07 -4.59
CA ALA A 160 15.46 -0.27 -4.81
C ALA A 160 16.02 0.53 -6.01
N GLY A 161 15.14 0.86 -6.96
CA GLY A 161 15.51 1.47 -8.24
C GLY A 161 16.29 0.52 -9.16
N ASN A 162 16.56 0.95 -10.38
CA ASN A 162 17.23 0.16 -11.41
C ASN A 162 18.53 0.78 -11.92
N LEU A 163 19.16 1.58 -11.06
CA LEU A 163 20.39 2.32 -11.40
C LEU A 163 20.21 3.28 -12.58
N THR A 164 19.02 3.88 -12.71
CA THR A 164 18.78 4.98 -13.64
C THR A 164 18.83 6.32 -12.92
N THR A 165 19.22 7.36 -13.66
CA THR A 165 19.13 8.75 -13.21
C THR A 165 18.85 9.66 -14.40
N ILE A 166 18.62 10.94 -14.11
CA ILE A 166 18.25 11.98 -15.05
C ILE A 166 19.39 13.00 -15.23
N LEU A 167 19.68 13.32 -16.48
CA LEU A 167 20.49 14.46 -16.89
C LEU A 167 19.56 15.58 -17.30
N SER A 168 19.66 16.74 -16.65
CA SER A 168 18.86 17.91 -17.02
C SER A 168 19.08 18.30 -18.48
N GLU A 169 18.07 18.89 -19.09
CA GLU A 169 18.08 19.47 -20.43
C GLU A 169 19.29 20.38 -20.71
N PHE A 170 19.79 21.10 -19.69
CA PHE A 170 21.00 21.92 -19.80
C PHE A 170 22.28 21.11 -19.96
N VAL A 171 22.36 19.95 -19.31
CA VAL A 171 23.51 19.03 -19.43
C VAL A 171 23.47 18.34 -20.79
N VAL A 172 22.28 17.96 -21.26
CA VAL A 172 22.07 17.37 -22.59
C VAL A 172 22.51 18.35 -23.70
N ALA A 173 22.21 19.63 -23.59
CA ALA A 173 22.66 20.62 -24.58
C ALA A 173 24.11 21.10 -24.41
N SER A 174 24.86 20.56 -23.44
CA SER A 174 26.24 20.98 -23.17
C SER A 174 27.27 20.19 -23.98
N ASP A 175 28.55 20.60 -23.89
CA ASP A 175 29.68 19.88 -24.48
C ASP A 175 29.96 18.51 -23.82
N LEU A 176 29.27 18.17 -22.72
CA LEU A 176 29.34 16.85 -22.09
C LEU A 176 28.53 15.80 -22.87
N ASN A 177 27.71 16.21 -23.82
CA ASN A 177 26.90 15.31 -24.64
C ASN A 177 27.75 14.59 -25.71
N PRO A 178 27.78 13.24 -25.72
CA PRO A 178 28.54 12.45 -26.70
C PRO A 178 28.09 12.66 -28.16
N TYR A 179 26.90 13.21 -28.39
CA TYR A 179 26.31 13.52 -29.71
C TYR A 179 26.54 14.97 -30.16
N ARG A 180 27.61 15.63 -29.67
CA ARG A 180 28.03 17.01 -30.07
C ARG A 180 27.07 18.12 -29.62
N GLY A 181 26.52 18.01 -28.41
CA GLY A 181 25.64 19.03 -27.83
C GLY A 181 24.26 19.11 -28.49
N ASP A 182 23.80 18.04 -29.14
CA ASP A 182 22.44 17.94 -29.68
C ASP A 182 21.43 17.98 -28.51
N PRO A 183 20.52 18.97 -28.45
CA PRO A 183 19.54 19.06 -27.36
C PRO A 183 18.55 17.89 -27.34
N ASN A 184 18.42 17.14 -28.43
CA ASN A 184 17.51 16.00 -28.57
C ASN A 184 18.23 14.83 -29.27
N PRO A 185 19.19 14.16 -28.59
CA PRO A 185 19.99 13.11 -29.20
C PRO A 185 19.14 11.92 -29.66
N PRO A 186 19.55 11.22 -30.74
CA PRO A 186 18.77 10.11 -31.30
C PRO A 186 18.59 8.97 -30.28
N PRO A 187 17.36 8.47 -30.07
CA PRO A 187 17.06 7.40 -29.12
C PRO A 187 17.35 6.01 -29.69
N ASN A 188 17.34 5.01 -28.81
CA ASN A 188 17.31 3.57 -29.12
C ASN A 188 18.53 3.02 -29.88
N SER A 189 18.61 3.20 -31.20
CA SER A 189 19.69 2.59 -31.98
C SER A 189 20.02 3.34 -33.26
N GLY A 190 21.22 3.92 -33.29
CA GLY A 190 21.80 4.55 -34.46
C GLY A 190 21.64 6.07 -34.46
N MET A 191 21.44 6.62 -35.66
CA MET A 191 21.48 8.08 -35.91
C MET A 191 20.10 8.66 -36.26
N ALA A 192 19.03 7.86 -36.17
CA ALA A 192 17.68 8.24 -36.54
C ALA A 192 16.70 7.90 -35.42
N PHE A 193 15.59 8.65 -35.37
CA PHE A 193 14.51 8.39 -34.43
C PHE A 193 13.76 7.11 -34.79
N GLU A 194 13.45 6.32 -33.77
CA GLU A 194 12.54 5.17 -33.84
C GLU A 194 11.44 5.34 -32.78
N PRO A 195 10.16 5.51 -33.16
CA PRO A 195 9.68 5.65 -34.53
C PRO A 195 10.19 6.94 -35.21
N SER A 196 10.09 7.00 -36.54
CA SER A 196 10.61 8.15 -37.30
C SER A 196 9.88 9.44 -36.94
N LEU A 197 10.64 10.53 -36.78
CA LEU A 197 10.09 11.85 -36.53
C LEU A 197 9.12 12.27 -37.64
N ASN A 198 7.92 12.71 -37.26
CA ASN A 198 6.95 13.27 -38.19
C ASN A 198 7.50 14.60 -38.76
N PRO A 199 7.72 14.69 -40.09
CA PRO A 199 8.35 15.86 -40.70
C PRO A 199 7.49 17.12 -40.69
N MET A 200 6.23 17.02 -40.26
CA MET A 200 5.31 18.14 -40.10
C MET A 200 5.41 18.80 -38.72
N LEU A 201 6.08 18.17 -37.76
CA LEU A 201 6.25 18.72 -36.43
C LEU A 201 7.19 19.95 -36.45
N PRO A 202 6.96 20.95 -35.59
CA PRO A 202 7.94 21.99 -35.33
C PRO A 202 9.18 21.40 -34.62
N GLU A 203 10.12 22.25 -34.25
CA GLU A 203 11.27 21.82 -33.45
C GLU A 203 10.78 21.25 -32.11
N ALA A 204 11.27 20.06 -31.77
CA ALA A 204 10.92 19.42 -30.52
C ALA A 204 11.46 20.22 -29.32
N PRO A 205 10.72 20.27 -28.19
CA PRO A 205 11.21 20.94 -26.99
C PRO A 205 12.54 20.31 -26.54
N GLN A 206 13.41 21.13 -25.96
CA GLN A 206 14.64 20.65 -25.33
C GLN A 206 14.28 19.97 -24.02
N VAL A 207 14.70 18.71 -23.83
CA VAL A 207 14.29 17.90 -22.68
C VAL A 207 15.46 17.24 -21.97
N SER A 208 15.22 16.85 -20.73
CA SER A 208 16.12 16.02 -19.94
C SER A 208 16.25 14.62 -20.54
N MET A 209 17.22 13.83 -20.08
CA MET A 209 17.48 12.50 -20.61
C MET A 209 17.82 11.51 -19.50
N ILE A 210 17.20 10.32 -19.57
CA ILE A 210 17.45 9.23 -18.63
C ILE A 210 18.69 8.46 -19.07
N VAL A 211 19.56 8.15 -18.11
CA VAL A 211 20.74 7.29 -18.30
C VAL A 211 20.74 6.17 -17.27
N ARG A 212 21.27 5.02 -17.63
CA ARG A 212 21.34 3.81 -16.80
C ARG A 212 22.79 3.38 -16.61
N ARG A 213 23.16 3.03 -15.37
CA ARG A 213 24.49 2.47 -15.07
C ARG A 213 24.54 0.99 -15.44
N ASP A 214 25.54 0.61 -16.24
CA ASP A 214 25.80 -0.79 -16.58
C ASP A 214 26.61 -1.52 -15.48
N GLU A 215 26.89 -2.81 -15.70
CA GLU A 215 27.66 -3.64 -14.77
C GLU A 215 29.15 -3.21 -14.65
N ASN A 216 29.66 -2.43 -15.61
CA ASN A 216 31.02 -1.88 -15.59
C ASN A 216 31.08 -0.50 -14.93
N GLY A 217 29.95 0.05 -14.48
CA GLY A 217 29.85 1.38 -13.88
C GLY A 217 29.77 2.53 -14.89
N VAL A 218 29.50 2.24 -16.17
CA VAL A 218 29.35 3.23 -17.24
C VAL A 218 27.90 3.67 -17.31
N TRP A 219 27.66 4.99 -17.36
CA TRP A 219 26.32 5.55 -17.52
C TRP A 219 25.99 5.70 -18.99
N LEU A 220 25.00 4.93 -19.44
CA LEU A 220 24.61 4.83 -20.85
C LEU A 220 23.19 5.36 -21.05
N ASP A 221 22.94 6.01 -22.18
CA ASP A 221 21.57 6.17 -22.67
C ASP A 221 21.07 4.90 -23.39
N ASP A 222 19.83 4.93 -23.83
CA ASP A 222 19.20 3.85 -24.60
C ASP A 222 19.84 3.56 -25.97
N ASN A 223 20.76 4.42 -26.44
CA ASN A 223 21.50 4.28 -27.70
C ASN A 223 22.98 3.90 -27.47
N GLY A 224 23.36 3.62 -26.21
CA GLY A 224 24.72 3.21 -25.82
C GLY A 224 25.74 4.35 -25.83
N GLY A 225 25.29 5.61 -25.86
CA GLY A 225 26.15 6.78 -25.66
C GLY A 225 26.68 6.82 -24.23
N ASP A 226 27.98 7.09 -24.05
CA ASP A 226 28.61 7.18 -22.74
C ASP A 226 28.47 8.59 -22.16
N TRP A 227 27.72 8.69 -21.07
CA TRP A 227 27.43 9.92 -20.33
C TRP A 227 28.12 9.95 -18.97
N SER A 228 29.09 9.07 -18.71
CA SER A 228 29.75 8.97 -17.40
C SER A 228 30.42 10.28 -16.98
N ASP A 229 30.97 11.04 -17.93
CA ASP A 229 31.56 12.37 -17.67
C ASP A 229 30.51 13.43 -17.27
N ALA A 230 29.23 13.20 -17.59
CA ALA A 230 28.11 14.07 -17.24
C ALA A 230 27.45 13.69 -15.90
N VAL A 231 27.60 12.43 -15.46
CA VAL A 231 27.05 11.94 -14.19
C VAL A 231 28.06 12.14 -13.07
N GLY A 232 27.84 13.17 -12.25
CA GLY A 232 28.75 13.56 -11.16
C GLY A 232 28.53 12.87 -9.81
N TRP A 233 27.66 11.86 -9.73
CA TRP A 233 27.24 11.19 -8.49
C TRP A 233 26.86 9.72 -8.77
N ASP A 234 26.52 8.93 -7.74
CA ASP A 234 26.29 7.49 -7.93
C ASP A 234 25.12 6.92 -7.10
N LEU A 235 24.63 5.73 -7.48
CA LEU A 235 23.55 4.99 -6.81
C LEU A 235 24.06 3.67 -6.21
N HIS A 236 23.68 3.38 -4.97
CA HIS A 236 24.12 2.14 -4.31
C HIS A 236 23.39 0.87 -4.83
N GLY A 237 22.12 0.99 -5.25
CA GLY A 237 21.35 -0.12 -5.85
C GLY A 237 21.08 -1.28 -4.90
N HIS A 238 20.92 -0.99 -3.61
CA HIS A 238 20.61 -2.02 -2.60
C HIS A 238 19.17 -2.48 -2.81
N GLY A 239 18.98 -3.78 -3.07
CA GLY A 239 17.66 -4.40 -3.22
C GLY A 239 17.25 -5.29 -2.04
N LEU A 240 18.21 -5.72 -1.21
CA LEU A 240 17.94 -6.59 -0.07
C LEU A 240 18.89 -6.28 1.09
N VAL A 241 18.31 -6.14 2.29
CA VAL A 241 19.02 -6.13 3.58
C VAL A 241 19.24 -7.57 4.04
N VAL A 242 20.44 -7.87 4.53
CA VAL A 242 20.79 -9.12 5.19
C VAL A 242 21.35 -8.79 6.56
N MET A 243 20.58 -9.07 7.60
CA MET A 243 20.86 -8.72 8.99
C MET A 243 21.08 -9.97 9.84
N ASP A 244 22.14 -9.99 10.62
CA ASP A 244 22.35 -11.02 11.64
C ASP A 244 21.38 -10.79 12.82
N SER A 245 20.58 -11.80 13.13
CA SER A 245 19.50 -11.69 14.10
C SER A 245 19.95 -11.64 15.56
N ASP A 246 21.25 -11.77 15.87
CA ASP A 246 21.84 -11.74 17.21
C ASP A 246 22.66 -10.45 17.43
N SER A 247 23.59 -10.14 16.53
CA SER A 247 24.46 -8.97 16.57
C SER A 247 23.86 -7.70 15.96
N LEU A 248 22.80 -7.84 15.13
CA LEU A 248 22.21 -6.76 14.33
C LEU A 248 23.15 -6.16 13.28
N GLU A 249 24.22 -6.85 12.90
CA GLU A 249 25.09 -6.44 11.80
C GLU A 249 24.33 -6.50 10.47
N VAL A 250 24.43 -5.44 9.66
CA VAL A 250 23.70 -5.28 8.39
C VAL A 250 24.66 -5.32 7.20
N SER A 251 24.27 -6.05 6.16
CA SER A 251 24.88 -6.01 4.83
C SER A 251 23.80 -5.94 3.74
N TYR A 252 24.17 -5.59 2.51
CA TYR A 252 23.22 -5.42 1.40
C TYR A 252 23.52 -6.37 0.24
N ARG A 253 22.49 -6.65 -0.57
CA ARG A 253 22.62 -7.25 -1.90
C ARG A 253 22.10 -6.30 -2.96
N THR A 254 22.78 -6.29 -4.10
CA THR A 254 22.47 -5.49 -5.28
C THR A 254 22.13 -6.42 -6.45
N GLY A 255 21.64 -5.87 -7.56
CA GLY A 255 21.31 -6.64 -8.76
C GLY A 255 19.98 -7.41 -8.67
N LEU A 256 19.09 -6.98 -7.77
CA LEU A 256 17.68 -7.39 -7.73
C LEU A 256 16.85 -6.48 -8.68
N SER A 257 15.53 -6.61 -8.61
CA SER A 257 14.60 -5.84 -9.42
C SER A 257 14.44 -4.40 -8.91
N THR A 258 13.91 -3.54 -9.78
CA THR A 258 13.57 -2.13 -9.50
C THR A 258 12.69 -1.98 -8.27
N THR A 259 11.58 -2.74 -8.25
CA THR A 259 10.65 -2.79 -7.14
C THR A 259 10.59 -4.19 -6.57
N ASN A 260 10.99 -4.38 -5.31
CA ASN A 260 11.01 -5.68 -4.65
C ASN A 260 9.79 -5.83 -3.74
N MET A 261 8.81 -6.60 -4.20
CA MET A 261 7.46 -6.64 -3.62
C MET A 261 7.34 -7.56 -2.41
N ALA A 262 7.93 -8.76 -2.49
CA ALA A 262 7.83 -9.77 -1.44
C ALA A 262 9.07 -10.67 -1.41
N CYS A 263 9.32 -11.32 -0.26
CA CYS A 263 10.41 -12.25 -0.11
C CYS A 263 10.07 -13.44 0.81
N ALA A 264 10.64 -14.61 0.53
CA ALA A 264 10.48 -15.81 1.34
C ALA A 264 11.79 -16.57 1.51
N SER A 265 12.03 -17.05 2.73
CA SER A 265 13.19 -17.87 3.05
C SER A 265 13.13 -19.22 2.33
N ARG A 266 14.29 -19.69 1.88
CA ARG A 266 14.42 -21.01 1.24
C ARG A 266 14.82 -22.07 2.27
N PRO A 267 14.26 -23.28 2.19
CA PRO A 267 14.83 -24.43 2.89
C PRO A 267 16.29 -24.64 2.48
N GLY A 268 17.20 -24.73 3.46
CA GLY A 268 18.65 -24.81 3.22
C GLY A 268 19.38 -23.46 3.16
N GLY A 269 18.65 -22.34 3.31
CA GLY A 269 19.20 -21.00 3.48
C GLY A 269 19.10 -20.10 2.25
N GLY A 270 19.17 -18.79 2.48
CA GLY A 270 18.95 -17.77 1.45
C GLY A 270 17.46 -17.41 1.30
N VAL A 271 17.16 -16.62 0.29
CA VAL A 271 15.83 -16.01 0.11
C VAL A 271 15.46 -15.96 -1.38
N VAL A 272 14.17 -16.09 -1.68
CA VAL A 272 13.59 -15.72 -2.97
C VAL A 272 12.94 -14.35 -2.81
N VAL A 273 13.19 -13.44 -3.75
CA VAL A 273 12.55 -12.13 -3.82
C VAL A 273 11.79 -12.03 -5.14
N VAL A 274 10.55 -11.55 -5.13
CA VAL A 274 9.76 -11.32 -6.34
C VAL A 274 9.50 -9.83 -6.52
N GLY A 275 9.45 -9.38 -7.76
CA GLY A 275 9.36 -7.95 -8.05
C GLY A 275 9.14 -7.63 -9.52
N THR A 276 9.25 -6.34 -9.83
CA THR A 276 9.19 -5.83 -11.20
C THR A 276 10.44 -5.05 -11.54
N GLU A 277 10.96 -5.27 -12.74
CA GLU A 277 12.12 -4.59 -13.28
C GLU A 277 11.70 -3.65 -14.40
N ALA A 278 11.86 -2.35 -14.17
CA ALA A 278 11.55 -1.29 -15.11
C ALA A 278 12.66 -1.09 -16.15
N ILE A 279 12.24 -0.64 -17.32
CA ILE A 279 13.08 -0.32 -18.47
C ILE A 279 12.82 1.13 -18.89
N ASN A 280 12.90 2.05 -17.93
CA ASN A 280 12.53 3.45 -18.10
C ASN A 280 13.55 4.27 -18.88
N GLU A 281 14.75 3.74 -19.12
CA GLU A 281 15.74 4.33 -20.02
C GLU A 281 15.30 4.30 -21.48
N VAL A 282 14.43 3.35 -21.89
CA VAL A 282 14.03 3.17 -23.28
C VAL A 282 13.03 4.24 -23.70
N ARG A 283 13.40 5.04 -24.70
CA ARG A 283 12.56 6.11 -25.24
C ARG A 283 11.73 5.62 -26.41
N PHE A 284 10.49 5.35 -26.09
CA PHE A 284 9.33 6.21 -26.35
C PHE A 284 8.08 5.36 -26.16
N GLU A 285 6.92 5.99 -26.00
CA GLU A 285 5.67 5.27 -25.78
C GLU A 285 5.45 4.12 -26.78
N PRO A 286 5.63 4.30 -28.11
CA PRO A 286 5.48 3.22 -29.08
C PRO A 286 6.46 2.04 -28.91
N ASN A 287 7.66 2.31 -28.35
CA ASN A 287 8.68 1.29 -28.10
C ASN A 287 8.41 0.53 -26.80
N LEU A 288 7.74 1.17 -25.84
CA LEU A 288 7.39 0.60 -24.55
C LEU A 288 6.11 -0.23 -24.62
N ALA A 289 5.01 0.25 -25.22
CA ALA A 289 3.71 -0.41 -25.45
C ALA A 289 3.57 -1.86 -24.90
N GLY A 290 3.27 -2.00 -23.60
CA GLY A 290 3.03 -3.27 -22.89
C GLY A 290 4.29 -3.98 -22.35
N ARG A 291 5.49 -3.45 -22.59
CA ARG A 291 6.81 -4.07 -22.33
C ARG A 291 7.74 -3.23 -21.44
N PHE A 292 7.20 -2.22 -20.76
CA PHE A 292 7.98 -1.26 -19.96
C PHE A 292 8.51 -1.82 -18.64
N ILE A 293 8.03 -2.99 -18.20
CA ILE A 293 8.61 -3.76 -17.11
C ILE A 293 8.83 -5.23 -17.49
N ARG A 294 9.57 -5.96 -16.65
CA ARG A 294 9.59 -7.42 -16.55
C ARG A 294 9.13 -7.83 -15.16
N VAL A 295 8.43 -8.95 -15.05
CA VAL A 295 8.04 -9.53 -13.77
C VAL A 295 9.05 -10.62 -13.42
N GLU A 296 9.83 -10.41 -12.37
CA GLU A 296 11.02 -11.23 -12.08
C GLU A 296 10.99 -11.86 -10.69
N GLY A 297 11.67 -12.99 -10.57
CA GLY A 297 12.06 -13.59 -9.30
C GLY A 297 13.59 -13.67 -9.19
N SER A 298 14.11 -13.37 -8.01
CA SER A 298 15.53 -13.35 -7.68
C SER A 298 15.83 -14.39 -6.60
N ILE A 299 16.73 -15.32 -6.90
CA ILE A 299 17.27 -16.25 -5.90
C ILE A 299 18.54 -15.64 -5.32
N VAL A 300 18.54 -15.38 -4.02
CA VAL A 300 19.69 -14.87 -3.28
C VAL A 300 20.26 -15.99 -2.43
N THR A 301 21.51 -16.36 -2.71
CA THR A 301 22.22 -17.41 -1.97
C THR A 301 22.62 -16.93 -0.56
N PRO A 302 22.66 -17.83 0.45
CA PRO A 302 23.00 -17.45 1.82
C PRO A 302 24.43 -16.93 1.99
N GLY A 303 24.65 -16.15 3.05
CA GLY A 303 25.94 -15.58 3.43
C GLY A 303 26.26 -14.22 2.77
N THR A 304 27.20 -13.47 3.37
CA THR A 304 27.52 -12.06 3.02
C THR A 304 28.06 -11.84 1.61
N GLY A 305 28.59 -12.88 0.95
CA GLY A 305 29.07 -12.84 -0.44
C GLY A 305 28.21 -13.63 -1.43
N GLY A 306 26.99 -14.01 -1.06
CA GLY A 306 26.08 -14.77 -1.91
C GLY A 306 25.66 -14.00 -3.16
N GLY A 307 25.67 -14.67 -4.31
CA GLY A 307 25.21 -14.11 -5.58
C GLY A 307 23.68 -14.08 -5.71
N VAL A 308 23.22 -13.26 -6.66
CA VAL A 308 21.82 -13.10 -7.06
C VAL A 308 21.62 -13.70 -8.46
N VAL A 309 20.59 -14.53 -8.62
CA VAL A 309 20.18 -15.08 -9.92
C VAL A 309 18.75 -14.66 -10.21
N ARG A 310 18.56 -13.84 -11.25
CA ARG A 310 17.24 -13.37 -11.69
C ARG A 310 16.64 -14.29 -12.76
N ARG A 311 15.32 -14.44 -12.73
CA ARG A 311 14.53 -15.18 -13.71
C ARG A 311 13.25 -14.42 -14.03
N ASP A 312 12.93 -14.34 -15.31
CA ASP A 312 11.63 -13.87 -15.76
C ASP A 312 10.55 -14.89 -15.34
N LEU A 313 9.53 -14.42 -14.61
CA LEU A 313 8.42 -15.26 -14.19
C LEU A 313 7.44 -15.53 -15.32
N ASN A 314 7.53 -14.81 -16.44
CA ASN A 314 6.72 -14.97 -17.66
C ASN A 314 7.54 -15.52 -18.85
N PRO A 315 8.16 -16.71 -18.75
CA PRO A 315 9.10 -17.23 -19.77
C PRO A 315 8.45 -17.59 -21.12
N HIS A 316 7.13 -17.44 -21.25
CA HIS A 316 6.39 -17.65 -22.48
C HIS A 316 6.29 -16.38 -23.35
N LEU A 317 6.63 -15.21 -22.80
CA LEU A 317 6.65 -13.94 -23.52
C LEU A 317 8.00 -13.78 -24.24
N ASP A 318 7.96 -13.38 -25.52
CA ASP A 318 9.16 -13.04 -26.29
C ASP A 318 9.47 -11.53 -26.30
N TYR A 319 8.50 -10.71 -25.84
CA TYR A 319 8.53 -9.26 -25.81
C TYR A 319 8.83 -8.60 -27.17
N LEU A 320 8.49 -9.25 -28.28
CA LEU A 320 8.72 -8.71 -29.62
C LEU A 320 7.58 -7.78 -30.08
N GLY A 321 6.40 -7.88 -29.46
CA GLY A 321 5.22 -7.09 -29.82
C GLY A 321 4.42 -6.64 -28.59
N PRO A 322 3.39 -5.79 -28.80
CA PRO A 322 2.60 -5.23 -27.70
C PRO A 322 1.48 -6.13 -27.21
N THR A 323 1.03 -7.07 -28.05
CA THR A 323 -0.10 -7.96 -27.75
C THR A 323 0.17 -9.39 -28.21
N ILE A 324 -0.45 -10.33 -27.52
CA ILE A 324 -0.50 -11.76 -27.85
C ILE A 324 -1.95 -12.26 -27.76
N PRO A 325 -2.29 -13.43 -28.36
CA PRO A 325 -3.61 -14.00 -28.22
C PRO A 325 -4.03 -14.15 -26.74
N PHE A 326 -5.29 -13.86 -26.44
CA PHE A 326 -5.81 -13.88 -25.07
C PHE A 326 -5.51 -15.19 -24.30
N THR A 327 -5.53 -16.34 -24.98
CA THR A 327 -5.22 -17.64 -24.36
C THR A 327 -3.78 -17.75 -23.85
N GLU A 328 -2.86 -17.00 -24.45
CA GLU A 328 -1.48 -16.88 -23.97
C GLU A 328 -1.36 -15.76 -22.93
N ARG A 329 -2.04 -14.62 -23.13
CA ARG A 329 -2.08 -13.49 -22.18
C ARG A 329 -2.42 -13.91 -20.75
N ILE A 330 -3.46 -14.73 -20.58
CA ILE A 330 -3.91 -15.18 -19.25
C ILE A 330 -2.90 -16.10 -18.54
N ARG A 331 -1.83 -16.53 -19.24
CA ARG A 331 -0.76 -17.33 -18.64
C ARG A 331 0.22 -16.46 -17.84
N SER A 332 0.24 -15.16 -18.09
CA SER A 332 1.12 -14.20 -17.44
C SER A 332 0.78 -13.98 -15.98
N ILE A 333 1.82 -13.80 -15.17
CA ILE A 333 1.73 -13.16 -13.85
C ILE A 333 2.01 -11.66 -14.00
N GLY A 334 1.24 -10.85 -13.29
CA GLY A 334 1.44 -9.41 -13.15
C GLY A 334 1.34 -9.00 -11.69
N ASP A 335 2.13 -8.01 -11.29
CA ASP A 335 2.18 -7.47 -9.92
C ASP A 335 2.31 -8.55 -8.84
N PRO A 336 3.49 -9.22 -8.73
CA PRO A 336 3.69 -10.33 -7.81
C PRO A 336 3.80 -9.84 -6.37
N ARG A 337 2.88 -10.23 -5.48
CA ARG A 337 2.77 -9.64 -4.11
C ARG A 337 3.01 -10.60 -2.96
N GLY A 338 2.97 -11.91 -3.21
CA GLY A 338 3.25 -12.92 -2.19
C GLY A 338 4.14 -14.01 -2.77
N VAL A 339 5.03 -14.55 -1.94
CA VAL A 339 5.86 -15.69 -2.31
C VAL A 339 6.01 -16.63 -1.11
N VAL A 340 5.97 -17.94 -1.35
CA VAL A 340 6.26 -18.95 -0.33
C VAL A 340 7.00 -20.13 -0.95
N CYS A 341 7.98 -20.67 -0.23
CA CYS A 341 8.69 -21.89 -0.61
C CYS A 341 8.09 -23.10 0.10
N SER A 342 7.96 -24.24 -0.61
CA SER A 342 7.50 -25.47 0.02
C SER A 342 8.47 -25.93 1.12
N PRO A 343 8.01 -26.59 2.20
CA PRO A 343 8.90 -27.04 3.28
C PRO A 343 10.03 -27.98 2.83
N ASP A 344 9.79 -28.76 1.76
CA ASP A 344 10.79 -29.64 1.15
C ASP A 344 11.74 -28.91 0.18
N GLY A 345 11.51 -27.63 -0.10
CA GLY A 345 12.33 -26.77 -0.95
C GLY A 345 12.19 -27.04 -2.45
N SER A 346 11.26 -27.89 -2.86
CA SER A 346 11.08 -28.29 -4.26
C SER A 346 10.22 -27.35 -5.11
N GLU A 347 9.43 -26.47 -4.48
CA GLU A 347 8.54 -25.55 -5.18
C GLU A 347 8.57 -24.14 -4.60
N VAL A 348 8.38 -23.15 -5.46
CA VAL A 348 8.15 -21.74 -5.12
C VAL A 348 6.81 -21.31 -5.69
N TRP A 349 5.95 -20.76 -4.85
CA TRP A 349 4.60 -20.35 -5.20
C TRP A 349 4.49 -18.83 -5.08
N VAL A 350 4.01 -18.16 -6.13
CA VAL A 350 3.94 -16.69 -6.20
C VAL A 350 2.52 -16.25 -6.55
N SER A 351 1.93 -15.35 -5.77
CA SER A 351 0.64 -14.73 -6.07
C SER A 351 0.81 -13.47 -6.91
N GLY A 352 0.01 -13.34 -7.98
CA GLY A 352 -0.03 -12.16 -8.83
C GLY A 352 -1.28 -11.34 -8.59
N MET A 353 -1.17 -10.27 -7.81
CA MET A 353 -2.30 -9.41 -7.42
C MET A 353 -3.01 -8.85 -8.66
N GLY A 354 -2.22 -8.40 -9.64
CA GLY A 354 -2.75 -7.84 -10.88
C GLY A 354 -3.28 -8.90 -11.86
N SER A 355 -2.91 -10.17 -11.72
CA SER A 355 -3.23 -11.21 -12.71
C SER A 355 -4.21 -12.28 -12.21
N ASN A 356 -4.77 -12.10 -11.01
CA ASN A 356 -5.77 -12.98 -10.39
C ASN A 356 -5.38 -14.48 -10.44
N ASN A 357 -4.10 -14.76 -10.19
CA ASN A 357 -3.55 -16.11 -10.27
C ASN A 357 -2.40 -16.36 -9.29
N VAL A 358 -2.12 -17.63 -9.09
CA VAL A 358 -0.91 -18.13 -8.43
C VAL A 358 -0.09 -18.92 -9.43
N VAL A 359 1.21 -18.69 -9.43
CA VAL A 359 2.16 -19.34 -10.32
C VAL A 359 3.13 -20.21 -9.54
N VAL A 360 3.30 -21.44 -10.02
CA VAL A 360 4.12 -22.45 -9.35
C VAL A 360 5.40 -22.62 -10.13
N HIS A 361 6.52 -22.65 -9.42
CA HIS A 361 7.86 -22.81 -9.96
C HIS A 361 8.62 -23.91 -9.23
N ASP A 362 9.66 -24.46 -9.87
CA ASP A 362 10.67 -25.30 -9.22
C ASP A 362 11.64 -24.47 -8.35
N GLU A 363 12.61 -25.12 -7.72
CA GLU A 363 13.59 -24.48 -6.84
C GLU A 363 14.50 -23.44 -7.52
N ASP A 364 14.59 -23.48 -8.85
CA ASP A 364 15.39 -22.59 -9.71
C ASP A 364 14.52 -21.55 -10.43
N LEU A 365 13.26 -21.39 -10.00
CA LEU A 365 12.22 -20.52 -10.58
C LEU A 365 11.78 -20.93 -12.01
N GLY A 366 12.01 -22.18 -12.42
CA GLY A 366 11.44 -22.74 -13.64
C GLY A 366 9.93 -22.90 -13.53
N ARG A 367 9.18 -22.39 -14.51
CA ARG A 367 7.71 -22.39 -14.46
C ARG A 367 7.13 -23.81 -14.53
N LEU A 368 6.35 -24.20 -13.52
CA LEU A 368 5.66 -25.49 -13.42
C LEU A 368 4.15 -25.40 -13.67
N ASP A 369 3.48 -24.36 -13.17
CA ASP A 369 2.01 -24.22 -13.32
C ASP A 369 1.49 -22.79 -13.21
N ARG A 370 0.20 -22.63 -13.49
CA ARG A 370 -0.59 -21.44 -13.19
C ARG A 370 -2.01 -21.85 -12.76
N ILE A 371 -2.39 -21.39 -11.58
CA ILE A 371 -3.67 -21.65 -10.93
C ILE A 371 -4.45 -20.33 -10.86
N VAL A 372 -5.70 -20.33 -11.33
CA VAL A 372 -6.59 -19.17 -11.18
C VAL A 372 -7.16 -19.17 -9.76
N VAL A 373 -7.21 -18.00 -9.13
CA VAL A 373 -7.78 -17.79 -7.79
C VAL A 373 -8.73 -16.57 -7.83
N GLY A 374 -9.21 -16.12 -6.67
CA GLY A 374 -10.02 -14.89 -6.59
C GLY A 374 -9.21 -13.62 -6.94
N ASN A 375 -9.89 -12.48 -6.97
CA ASN A 375 -9.31 -11.22 -7.40
C ASN A 375 -8.36 -10.61 -6.36
N GLY A 376 -7.25 -10.05 -6.84
CA GLY A 376 -6.24 -9.39 -6.01
C GLY A 376 -5.53 -10.31 -5.02
N PRO A 377 -4.95 -11.45 -5.43
CA PRO A 377 -4.24 -12.33 -4.51
C PRO A 377 -2.94 -11.67 -4.03
N THR A 378 -2.88 -11.31 -2.75
CA THR A 378 -1.77 -10.57 -2.12
C THR A 378 -0.96 -11.43 -1.17
N GLY A 379 -1.64 -12.23 -0.33
CA GLY A 379 -1.00 -13.11 0.64
C GLY A 379 -1.01 -14.56 0.19
N ILE A 380 0.10 -15.26 0.45
CA ILE A 380 0.22 -16.71 0.23
C ILE A 380 1.04 -17.33 1.36
N THR A 381 0.56 -18.45 1.91
CA THR A 381 1.28 -19.24 2.92
C THR A 381 0.98 -20.73 2.78
N MET A 382 1.71 -21.58 3.50
CA MET A 382 1.51 -23.04 3.51
C MET A 382 1.35 -23.58 4.92
N ASP A 383 0.60 -24.68 5.08
CA ASP A 383 0.61 -25.42 6.33
C ASP A 383 1.99 -26.03 6.63
N PRO A 384 2.33 -26.35 7.89
CA PRO A 384 3.65 -26.91 8.25
C PRO A 384 4.00 -28.23 7.52
N THR A 385 3.00 -29.00 7.11
CA THR A 385 3.17 -30.22 6.31
C THR A 385 3.44 -29.92 4.82
N GLY A 386 3.10 -28.70 4.38
CA GLY A 386 3.13 -28.25 3.00
C GLY A 386 2.06 -28.89 2.11
N SER A 387 1.05 -29.56 2.67
CA SER A 387 -0.01 -30.16 1.88
C SER A 387 -0.99 -29.14 1.30
N HIS A 388 -1.20 -28.02 1.99
CA HIS A 388 -2.17 -26.99 1.64
C HIS A 388 -1.50 -25.64 1.48
N VAL A 389 -1.91 -24.91 0.46
CA VAL A 389 -1.50 -23.52 0.21
C VAL A 389 -2.71 -22.63 0.38
N TYR A 390 -2.59 -21.60 1.22
CA TYR A 390 -3.64 -20.64 1.50
C TYR A 390 -3.34 -19.33 0.79
N VAL A 391 -4.33 -18.77 0.09
CA VAL A 391 -4.18 -17.54 -0.69
C VAL A 391 -5.25 -16.55 -0.26
N LEU A 392 -4.85 -15.36 0.17
CA LEU A 392 -5.78 -14.26 0.43
C LEU A 392 -6.01 -13.48 -0.86
N ASN A 393 -7.26 -13.46 -1.32
CA ASN A 393 -7.73 -12.63 -2.43
C ASN A 393 -8.31 -11.33 -1.85
N ARG A 394 -7.49 -10.29 -1.79
CA ARG A 394 -7.81 -9.01 -1.13
C ARG A 394 -9.06 -8.36 -1.70
N PHE A 395 -9.23 -8.35 -3.03
CA PHE A 395 -10.29 -7.59 -3.66
C PHE A 395 -11.66 -8.28 -3.55
N ASP A 396 -11.68 -9.60 -3.46
CA ASP A 396 -12.90 -10.38 -3.23
C ASP A 396 -13.18 -10.66 -1.75
N ALA A 397 -12.25 -10.30 -0.85
CA ALA A 397 -12.26 -10.68 0.57
C ALA A 397 -12.48 -12.19 0.78
N THR A 398 -11.69 -13.02 0.08
CA THR A 398 -11.79 -14.48 0.19
C THR A 398 -10.45 -15.16 0.46
N VAL A 399 -10.49 -16.35 1.05
CA VAL A 399 -9.34 -17.23 1.23
C VAL A 399 -9.53 -18.46 0.36
N THR A 400 -8.67 -18.63 -0.63
CA THR A 400 -8.60 -19.84 -1.46
C THR A 400 -7.67 -20.86 -0.82
N VAL A 401 -8.11 -22.11 -0.70
CA VAL A 401 -7.29 -23.24 -0.27
C VAL A 401 -6.96 -24.10 -1.48
N LEU A 402 -5.67 -24.31 -1.72
CA LEU A 402 -5.15 -25.14 -2.81
C LEU A 402 -4.50 -26.40 -2.23
N ASP A 403 -4.74 -27.55 -2.87
CA ASP A 403 -3.96 -28.76 -2.64
C ASP A 403 -2.64 -28.68 -3.42
N ARG A 404 -1.50 -28.78 -2.73
CA ARG A 404 -0.17 -28.58 -3.34
C ARG A 404 0.10 -29.56 -4.48
N VAL A 405 -0.27 -30.83 -4.31
CA VAL A 405 0.10 -31.92 -5.22
C VAL A 405 -0.73 -31.91 -6.50
N SER A 406 -2.04 -31.78 -6.37
CA SER A 406 -2.97 -31.73 -7.50
C SER A 406 -3.08 -30.35 -8.12
N ARG A 407 -2.62 -29.30 -7.41
CA ARG A 407 -2.63 -27.88 -7.82
C ARG A 407 -4.04 -27.39 -8.16
N LYS A 408 -4.99 -27.78 -7.33
CA LYS A 408 -6.40 -27.43 -7.47
C LYS A 408 -6.90 -26.71 -6.25
N GLU A 409 -7.80 -25.78 -6.48
CA GLU A 409 -8.69 -25.27 -5.45
C GLU A 409 -9.53 -26.40 -4.89
N ILE A 410 -9.52 -26.52 -3.56
CA ILE A 410 -10.34 -27.47 -2.81
C ILE A 410 -11.37 -26.77 -1.93
N GLU A 411 -11.17 -25.48 -1.62
CA GLU A 411 -12.06 -24.69 -0.78
C GLU A 411 -11.90 -23.19 -1.03
N LEU A 412 -12.99 -22.44 -0.82
CA LEU A 412 -13.03 -20.99 -0.87
C LEU A 412 -13.88 -20.46 0.31
N LEU A 413 -13.25 -19.73 1.23
CA LEU A 413 -13.92 -19.08 2.36
C LEU A 413 -14.11 -17.59 2.08
N ARG A 414 -15.28 -17.04 2.43
CA ARG A 414 -15.57 -15.60 2.32
C ARG A 414 -15.41 -14.91 3.67
N LEU A 415 -14.81 -13.73 3.66
CA LEU A 415 -14.75 -12.81 4.78
C LEU A 415 -15.76 -11.67 4.57
N PHE A 416 -16.08 -10.96 5.64
CA PHE A 416 -16.85 -9.72 5.55
C PHE A 416 -16.11 -8.68 4.72
N ASP A 417 -16.82 -7.94 3.87
CA ASP A 417 -16.23 -6.92 3.01
C ASP A 417 -17.06 -5.64 2.98
N PRO A 418 -16.69 -4.62 3.77
CA PRO A 418 -17.39 -3.34 3.81
C PRO A 418 -17.07 -2.44 2.61
N THR A 419 -16.24 -2.89 1.65
CA THR A 419 -15.84 -2.07 0.50
C THR A 419 -17.05 -1.73 -0.36
N PRO A 420 -17.30 -0.44 -0.66
CA PRO A 420 -18.36 -0.01 -1.56
C PRO A 420 -18.27 -0.62 -2.97
N HIS A 421 -19.44 -0.91 -3.59
CA HIS A 421 -19.49 -1.56 -4.91
C HIS A 421 -18.74 -0.79 -6.00
N PHE A 422 -18.83 0.55 -6.01
CA PHE A 422 -18.16 1.38 -7.02
C PHE A 422 -16.62 1.25 -6.98
N ILE A 423 -16.04 0.94 -5.81
CA ILE A 423 -14.62 0.64 -5.69
C ILE A 423 -14.34 -0.72 -6.35
N LYS A 424 -15.13 -1.74 -6.03
CA LYS A 424 -14.99 -3.09 -6.62
C LYS A 424 -15.12 -3.06 -8.15
N ASP A 425 -16.02 -2.24 -8.67
CA ASP A 425 -16.29 -2.13 -10.11
C ASP A 425 -15.17 -1.38 -10.86
N GLY A 426 -14.59 -0.34 -10.25
CA GLY A 426 -13.57 0.50 -10.88
C GLY A 426 -12.14 -0.01 -10.70
N ARG A 427 -11.85 -0.71 -9.59
CA ARG A 427 -10.52 -1.19 -9.23
C ARG A 427 -9.84 -2.08 -10.29
N PRO A 428 -10.54 -3.00 -11.00
CA PRO A 428 -9.93 -3.82 -12.04
C PRO A 428 -9.25 -3.03 -13.16
N PHE A 429 -9.72 -1.83 -13.50
CA PHE A 429 -9.10 -1.02 -14.56
C PHE A 429 -7.74 -0.42 -14.16
N LEU A 430 -7.41 -0.35 -12.87
CA LEU A 430 -6.07 0.00 -12.39
C LEU A 430 -5.16 -1.24 -12.30
N TYR A 431 -5.69 -2.36 -11.79
CA TYR A 431 -4.86 -3.49 -11.36
C TYR A 431 -4.85 -4.70 -12.32
N ASP A 432 -5.98 -5.04 -12.95
CA ASP A 432 -6.13 -6.30 -13.70
C ASP A 432 -5.32 -6.28 -15.00
N THR A 433 -4.21 -7.00 -15.01
CA THR A 433 -3.27 -7.07 -16.14
C THR A 433 -3.83 -7.91 -17.29
N HIS A 434 -4.70 -8.89 -17.02
CA HIS A 434 -5.31 -9.71 -18.08
C HIS A 434 -6.40 -8.94 -18.82
N LEU A 435 -7.08 -8.02 -18.12
CA LEU A 435 -8.07 -7.11 -18.66
C LEU A 435 -7.44 -5.95 -19.45
N THR A 436 -6.37 -5.36 -18.92
CA THR A 436 -5.90 -4.04 -19.36
C THR A 436 -4.62 -4.04 -20.19
N SER A 437 -3.89 -5.16 -20.28
CA SER A 437 -2.61 -5.25 -21.00
C SER A 437 -2.63 -6.27 -22.14
N GLY A 438 -1.92 -5.94 -23.22
CA GLY A 438 -1.76 -6.83 -24.38
C GLY A 438 -0.98 -8.12 -24.08
N LEU A 439 -0.03 -8.05 -23.14
CA LEU A 439 0.82 -9.18 -22.72
C LEU A 439 0.37 -9.82 -21.40
N GLY A 440 -0.57 -9.21 -20.68
CA GLY A 440 -1.15 -9.80 -19.47
C GLY A 440 -0.30 -9.67 -18.21
N HIS A 441 0.81 -8.94 -18.27
CA HIS A 441 1.77 -8.80 -17.15
C HIS A 441 1.90 -7.37 -16.60
N THR A 442 1.29 -6.40 -17.27
CA THR A 442 1.35 -4.97 -16.94
C THR A 442 -0.04 -4.40 -16.72
N SER A 443 -0.13 -3.29 -15.99
CA SER A 443 -1.33 -2.46 -15.88
C SER A 443 -0.91 -1.04 -15.51
N CYS A 444 -1.86 -0.11 -15.35
CA CYS A 444 -1.54 1.23 -14.84
C CYS A 444 -0.84 1.18 -13.47
N ASN A 445 -1.17 0.18 -12.63
CA ASN A 445 -0.51 -0.05 -11.35
C ASN A 445 0.98 -0.42 -11.47
N SER A 446 1.46 -0.83 -12.64
CA SER A 446 2.88 -1.15 -12.84
C SER A 446 3.81 0.07 -12.70
N CYS A 447 3.28 1.28 -12.92
CA CYS A 447 3.97 2.54 -12.58
C CYS A 447 3.32 3.23 -11.37
N HIS A 448 1.99 3.10 -11.22
CA HIS A 448 1.23 3.66 -10.10
C HIS A 448 1.02 2.65 -8.98
N ILE A 449 2.11 2.12 -8.43
CA ILE A 449 2.08 0.98 -7.50
C ILE A 449 1.28 1.33 -6.25
N ASP A 450 0.23 0.57 -5.96
CA ASP A 450 -0.73 0.81 -4.86
C ASP A 450 -1.43 2.19 -4.97
N GLY A 451 -1.63 2.67 -6.21
CA GLY A 451 -2.17 4.00 -6.48
C GLY A 451 -1.17 5.14 -6.21
N ARG A 452 0.09 4.83 -5.86
CA ARG A 452 1.15 5.81 -5.58
C ARG A 452 2.08 5.97 -6.79
N ILE A 453 3.40 5.96 -6.58
CA ILE A 453 4.44 6.23 -7.58
C ILE A 453 5.52 5.15 -7.54
N ASP A 454 6.16 4.89 -8.69
CA ASP A 454 7.31 3.99 -8.81
C ASP A 454 8.67 4.68 -8.59
N GLN A 455 8.65 5.99 -8.27
CA GLN A 455 9.83 6.84 -8.08
C GLN A 455 10.74 6.99 -9.31
N LEU A 456 10.25 6.64 -10.50
CA LEU A 456 10.98 6.76 -11.75
C LEU A 456 10.45 7.92 -12.59
N ALA A 457 11.28 8.37 -13.53
CA ALA A 457 10.82 9.15 -14.68
C ALA A 457 10.75 8.27 -15.94
N TRP A 458 9.81 8.62 -16.81
CA TRP A 458 9.54 7.95 -18.07
C TRP A 458 9.46 8.95 -19.23
N ASP A 459 10.15 8.68 -20.33
CA ASP A 459 10.00 9.46 -21.56
C ASP A 459 8.97 8.81 -22.48
N LEU A 460 7.70 9.16 -22.25
CA LEU A 460 6.55 8.62 -22.97
C LEU A 460 6.18 9.48 -24.19
N GLY A 461 7.15 10.17 -24.80
CA GLY A 461 6.90 10.93 -26.05
C GLY A 461 6.54 10.02 -27.23
N ASP A 462 5.98 10.61 -28.28
CA ASP A 462 5.77 9.95 -29.57
C ASP A 462 6.34 10.82 -30.72
N PRO A 463 7.50 10.47 -31.30
CA PRO A 463 8.09 11.25 -32.39
C PRO A 463 7.27 11.18 -33.67
N SER A 464 6.38 10.18 -33.83
CA SER A 464 5.52 10.02 -35.00
C SER A 464 4.14 10.66 -34.86
N GLY A 465 3.83 11.18 -33.67
CA GLY A 465 2.54 11.79 -33.34
C GLY A 465 2.28 13.13 -34.04
N ASP A 466 1.12 13.72 -33.74
CA ASP A 466 0.69 15.02 -34.24
C ASP A 466 0.66 16.06 -33.11
N MET A 467 0.75 17.35 -33.48
CA MET A 467 0.48 18.44 -32.54
C MET A 467 -0.97 18.38 -32.05
N MET A 468 -1.19 18.56 -30.75
CA MET A 468 -2.52 18.72 -30.18
C MET A 468 -2.75 20.18 -29.81
N ALA A 469 -3.93 20.72 -30.11
CA ALA A 469 -4.25 22.10 -29.77
C ALA A 469 -4.29 22.31 -28.25
N PHE A 470 -3.77 23.43 -27.78
CA PHE A 470 -3.93 23.84 -26.39
C PHE A 470 -5.41 24.09 -26.08
N ASN A 471 -5.89 23.54 -24.97
CA ASN A 471 -7.30 23.59 -24.59
C ASN A 471 -7.52 23.80 -23.08
N GLN A 472 -6.51 24.29 -22.37
CA GLN A 472 -6.57 24.56 -20.93
C GLN A 472 -6.67 26.06 -20.63
N SER A 473 -6.78 26.42 -19.35
CA SER A 473 -6.58 27.80 -18.90
C SER A 473 -5.08 28.05 -18.69
N CYS A 474 -4.55 29.14 -19.23
CA CYS A 474 -3.13 29.51 -19.15
C CYS A 474 -2.90 30.72 -18.22
N ASP A 475 -1.76 30.73 -17.53
CA ASP A 475 -1.16 31.91 -16.89
C ASP A 475 -2.10 32.76 -16.03
N LEU A 476 -3.03 32.15 -15.29
CA LEU A 476 -3.94 32.86 -14.36
C LEU A 476 -4.83 33.91 -15.04
N ASP A 477 -5.10 33.78 -16.35
CA ASP A 477 -5.72 34.84 -17.16
C ASP A 477 -4.92 36.17 -17.12
N LEU A 478 -3.61 36.10 -16.89
CA LEU A 478 -2.71 37.26 -17.00
C LEU A 478 -2.64 37.75 -18.46
N PRO A 479 -2.29 39.02 -18.70
CA PRO A 479 -2.44 39.66 -20.03
C PRO A 479 -1.59 39.05 -21.17
N ASP A 480 -0.57 38.27 -20.83
CA ASP A 480 0.37 37.65 -21.77
C ASP A 480 0.19 36.12 -21.74
N ASP A 481 -0.88 35.63 -22.37
CA ASP A 481 -1.15 34.19 -22.55
C ASP A 481 -0.21 33.59 -23.61
N ASN A 482 0.80 32.86 -23.15
CA ASN A 482 1.85 32.27 -23.97
C ASN A 482 1.86 30.72 -23.91
N CYS A 483 0.77 30.05 -23.51
CA CYS A 483 0.74 28.59 -23.56
C CYS A 483 0.67 28.10 -25.01
N GLU A 484 1.60 27.24 -25.39
CA GLU A 484 1.71 26.68 -26.73
C GLU A 484 0.89 25.39 -26.89
N ASP A 485 0.61 25.03 -28.15
CA ASP A 485 0.04 23.74 -28.50
C ASP A 485 0.94 22.58 -28.02
N TRP A 486 0.34 21.44 -27.69
CA TRP A 486 1.06 20.30 -27.12
C TRP A 486 1.85 19.56 -28.20
N HIS A 487 3.16 19.58 -28.06
CA HIS A 487 4.07 18.78 -28.88
C HIS A 487 4.00 17.29 -28.47
N PRO A 488 4.02 16.31 -29.39
CA PRO A 488 3.93 14.89 -29.01
C PRO A 488 5.23 14.36 -28.38
N MET A 489 6.37 15.01 -28.66
CA MET A 489 7.60 14.87 -27.85
C MET A 489 7.47 15.73 -26.59
N LYS A 490 7.66 15.11 -25.42
CA LYS A 490 7.47 15.76 -24.11
C LYS A 490 8.66 15.58 -23.15
N GLY A 491 9.49 14.57 -23.36
CA GLY A 491 10.63 14.25 -22.51
C GLY A 491 10.27 13.47 -21.25
N PRO A 492 11.28 13.14 -20.42
CA PRO A 492 11.09 12.42 -19.17
C PRO A 492 10.18 13.15 -18.19
N MET A 493 9.24 12.41 -17.60
CA MET A 493 8.39 12.89 -16.51
C MET A 493 8.25 11.82 -15.43
N THR A 494 8.35 12.24 -14.17
CA THR A 494 8.14 11.38 -13.01
C THR A 494 6.71 10.88 -12.96
N THR A 495 6.51 9.65 -12.49
CA THR A 495 5.15 9.16 -12.24
C THR A 495 4.45 10.04 -11.20
N GLN A 496 3.20 10.42 -11.44
CA GLN A 496 2.38 11.16 -10.46
C GLN A 496 1.56 10.20 -9.61
N THR A 497 1.32 10.55 -8.34
CA THR A 497 0.43 9.77 -7.49
C THR A 497 -1.00 9.79 -8.03
N LEU A 498 -1.73 8.67 -7.89
CA LEU A 498 -3.17 8.59 -8.11
C LEU A 498 -3.98 8.83 -6.83
N THR A 499 -3.32 9.07 -5.70
CA THR A 499 -3.96 9.41 -4.43
C THR A 499 -4.47 10.85 -4.41
N GLY A 500 -5.66 11.04 -3.84
CA GLY A 500 -6.25 12.36 -3.60
C GLY A 500 -6.59 13.15 -4.86
N LEU A 501 -6.77 12.54 -6.03
CA LEU A 501 -6.90 13.26 -7.31
C LEU A 501 -8.14 14.17 -7.44
N ASN A 502 -9.12 14.04 -6.56
CA ASN A 502 -10.32 14.86 -6.60
C ASN A 502 -9.99 16.37 -6.54
N GLY A 503 -10.53 17.13 -7.50
CA GLY A 503 -10.29 18.57 -7.61
C GLY A 503 -8.91 18.97 -8.11
N THR A 504 -8.12 18.04 -8.66
CA THR A 504 -6.76 18.34 -9.15
C THR A 504 -6.64 18.44 -10.67
N ALA A 505 -7.72 18.24 -11.44
CA ALA A 505 -7.73 18.34 -12.90
C ALA A 505 -7.26 19.73 -13.40
N PRO A 506 -6.69 19.86 -14.62
CA PRO A 506 -6.41 18.79 -15.58
C PRO A 506 -5.31 17.84 -15.08
N PHE A 507 -5.07 16.71 -15.72
CA PHE A 507 -4.13 15.67 -15.29
C PHE A 507 -2.87 15.64 -16.16
N HIS A 508 -1.90 14.80 -15.77
CA HIS A 508 -0.54 14.74 -16.32
C HIS A 508 0.27 16.03 -16.04
N TRP A 509 1.61 15.96 -16.15
CA TRP A 509 2.48 17.08 -15.73
C TRP A 509 2.30 18.32 -16.60
N ARG A 510 1.86 18.12 -17.85
CA ARG A 510 1.56 19.21 -18.78
C ARG A 510 0.15 19.78 -18.64
N GLY A 511 -0.77 19.03 -18.02
CA GLY A 511 -2.19 19.38 -18.04
C GLY A 511 -2.88 19.08 -19.38
N ASP A 512 -2.27 18.27 -20.24
CA ASP A 512 -2.75 17.88 -21.58
C ASP A 512 -3.82 16.77 -21.53
N ARG A 513 -4.34 16.44 -20.35
CA ARG A 513 -5.45 15.51 -20.13
C ARG A 513 -6.53 16.21 -19.32
N GLU A 514 -7.62 16.60 -19.96
CA GLU A 514 -8.67 17.42 -19.33
C GLU A 514 -9.34 16.71 -18.14
N ASP A 515 -9.58 15.42 -18.31
CA ASP A 515 -10.20 14.55 -17.33
C ASP A 515 -9.68 13.11 -17.48
N PHE A 516 -10.29 12.17 -16.74
CA PHE A 516 -9.92 10.76 -16.81
C PHE A 516 -10.31 10.08 -18.12
N ALA A 517 -11.35 10.56 -18.81
CA ALA A 517 -11.74 9.96 -20.10
C ALA A 517 -10.64 10.16 -21.15
N ALA A 518 -9.86 11.25 -21.04
CA ALA A 518 -8.71 11.50 -21.92
C ALA A 518 -7.54 10.50 -21.78
N PHE A 519 -7.60 9.54 -20.83
CA PHE A 519 -6.62 8.46 -20.68
C PHE A 519 -7.06 7.13 -21.31
N ASP A 520 -8.23 7.05 -21.95
CA ASP A 520 -8.72 5.83 -22.61
C ASP A 520 -7.71 5.22 -23.60
N HIS A 521 -6.99 6.06 -24.33
CA HIS A 521 -5.99 5.64 -25.30
C HIS A 521 -4.75 4.99 -24.66
N ALA A 522 -4.45 5.28 -23.39
CA ALA A 522 -3.32 4.68 -22.69
C ALA A 522 -3.43 3.15 -22.57
N PHE A 523 -4.65 2.61 -22.60
CA PHE A 523 -4.86 1.16 -22.62
C PHE A 523 -4.26 0.52 -23.87
N THR A 524 -4.42 1.12 -25.05
CA THR A 524 -3.83 0.56 -26.28
C THR A 524 -2.39 1.03 -26.49
N SER A 525 -2.10 2.30 -26.23
CA SER A 525 -0.82 2.90 -26.57
C SER A 525 0.31 2.56 -25.58
N ILE A 526 0.02 2.56 -24.28
CA ILE A 526 0.99 2.26 -23.23
C ILE A 526 0.89 0.80 -22.78
N LEU A 527 -0.31 0.27 -22.54
CA LEU A 527 -0.48 -1.10 -22.04
C LEU A 527 -0.56 -2.15 -23.16
N GLY A 528 -0.69 -1.72 -24.42
CA GLY A 528 -0.74 -2.63 -25.57
C GLY A 528 -2.05 -3.41 -25.70
N ASN A 529 -3.13 -2.99 -25.02
CA ASN A 529 -4.42 -3.67 -25.08
C ASN A 529 -5.02 -3.68 -26.48
N ASP A 530 -6.01 -4.53 -26.71
CA ASP A 530 -6.64 -4.69 -28.03
C ASP A 530 -7.61 -3.54 -28.39
N ALA A 531 -8.09 -2.80 -27.38
CA ALA A 531 -9.01 -1.68 -27.53
C ALA A 531 -8.85 -0.65 -26.40
N ASP A 532 -9.22 0.59 -26.69
CA ASP A 532 -9.30 1.67 -25.72
C ASP A 532 -10.44 1.41 -24.71
N GLY A 533 -10.36 2.04 -23.53
CA GLY A 533 -11.40 1.96 -22.52
C GLY A 533 -12.73 2.58 -23.00
N THR A 534 -13.85 1.92 -22.73
CA THR A 534 -15.16 2.51 -23.02
C THR A 534 -15.50 3.62 -22.01
N PRO A 535 -16.40 4.57 -22.35
CA PRO A 535 -16.80 5.63 -21.42
C PRO A 535 -17.34 5.13 -20.07
N ALA A 536 -17.99 3.95 -20.04
CA ALA A 536 -18.50 3.36 -18.81
C ALA A 536 -17.37 2.82 -17.92
N GLU A 537 -16.36 2.20 -18.53
CA GLU A 537 -15.18 1.68 -17.85
C GLU A 537 -14.32 2.83 -17.29
N MET A 538 -14.12 3.88 -18.09
CA MET A 538 -13.41 5.09 -17.64
C MET A 538 -14.14 5.79 -16.49
N ALA A 539 -15.48 5.84 -16.51
CA ALA A 539 -16.26 6.39 -15.41
C ALA A 539 -16.16 5.55 -14.13
N ALA A 540 -16.16 4.21 -14.25
CA ALA A 540 -15.96 3.31 -13.11
C ALA A 540 -14.55 3.49 -12.50
N MET A 541 -13.52 3.53 -13.34
CA MET A 541 -12.14 3.79 -12.93
C MET A 541 -12.02 5.15 -12.24
N GLN A 542 -12.62 6.21 -12.80
CA GLN A 542 -12.61 7.54 -12.18
C GLN A 542 -13.30 7.56 -10.81
N ALA A 543 -14.44 6.86 -10.66
CA ALA A 543 -15.12 6.76 -9.37
C ALA A 543 -14.25 6.08 -8.31
N PHE A 544 -13.54 5.01 -8.72
CA PHE A 544 -12.57 4.34 -7.86
C PHE A 544 -11.37 5.22 -7.50
N LEU A 545 -10.66 5.78 -8.49
CA LEU A 545 -9.48 6.62 -8.24
C LEU A 545 -9.82 7.88 -7.43
N GLY A 546 -11.01 8.45 -7.65
CA GLY A 546 -11.51 9.56 -6.86
C GLY A 546 -11.81 9.24 -5.39
N SER A 547 -11.85 7.96 -5.01
CA SER A 547 -12.03 7.51 -3.62
C SER A 547 -10.75 7.32 -2.84
N ILE A 548 -9.59 7.25 -3.52
CA ILE A 548 -8.31 6.97 -2.87
C ILE A 548 -7.88 8.21 -2.10
N ALA A 549 -7.94 8.13 -0.78
CA ALA A 549 -7.51 9.18 0.13
C ALA A 549 -5.99 9.13 0.33
N ASN A 550 -5.38 10.28 0.63
CA ASN A 550 -4.01 10.30 1.13
C ASN A 550 -3.99 9.83 2.58
N PRO A 551 -2.93 9.15 3.05
CA PRO A 551 -2.72 8.93 4.47
C PRO A 551 -2.48 10.26 5.21
N PRO A 552 -2.53 10.26 6.56
CA PRO A 552 -1.94 11.32 7.38
C PRO A 552 -0.54 11.71 6.91
N ASN A 553 -0.19 13.00 6.97
CA ASN A 553 1.19 13.42 6.74
C ASN A 553 2.02 13.15 8.02
N PRO A 554 3.09 12.34 7.98
CA PRO A 554 3.85 11.98 9.16
C PRO A 554 4.67 13.12 9.76
N ASN A 555 4.89 14.20 8.99
CA ASN A 555 5.59 15.38 9.47
C ASN A 555 4.65 16.37 10.20
N ARG A 556 3.36 16.07 10.36
CA ARG A 556 2.42 16.88 11.15
C ARG A 556 2.36 16.39 12.59
N ARG A 557 2.06 17.28 13.52
CA ARG A 557 1.68 16.87 14.88
C ARG A 557 0.28 16.27 14.86
N LEU A 558 0.02 15.34 15.79
CA LEU A 558 -1.28 14.65 15.89
C LEU A 558 -2.47 15.61 16.07
N ASP A 559 -2.23 16.80 16.64
CA ASP A 559 -3.23 17.85 16.81
C ASP A 559 -3.45 18.73 15.56
N GLY A 560 -2.85 18.36 14.43
CA GLY A 560 -2.91 19.11 13.17
C GLY A 560 -1.94 20.30 13.08
N SER A 561 -1.30 20.67 14.19
CA SER A 561 -0.39 21.81 14.21
C SER A 561 0.91 21.53 13.45
N LEU A 562 1.53 22.60 12.95
CA LEU A 562 2.83 22.54 12.31
C LEU A 562 3.91 22.19 13.36
N PRO A 563 4.92 21.36 13.01
CA PRO A 563 6.04 21.11 13.90
C PRO A 563 6.95 22.34 14.01
N ASP A 564 7.88 22.31 14.96
CA ASP A 564 8.80 23.44 15.18
C ASP A 564 9.89 23.50 14.10
N GLU A 565 10.34 22.35 13.58
CA GLU A 565 11.42 22.28 12.59
C GLU A 565 11.31 21.00 11.73
N ILE A 566 11.52 21.13 10.42
CA ILE A 566 11.73 20.02 9.47
C ILE A 566 12.92 20.39 8.57
N LEU A 567 13.88 19.48 8.42
CA LEU A 567 15.05 19.66 7.55
C LEU A 567 15.80 21.01 7.73
N GLY A 568 15.87 21.51 8.97
CA GLY A 568 16.53 22.79 9.26
C GLY A 568 15.69 24.04 8.96
N GLY A 569 14.39 23.91 8.70
CA GLY A 569 13.45 25.00 8.46
C GLY A 569 12.26 24.98 9.43
N ASP A 570 11.74 26.17 9.75
CA ASP A 570 10.53 26.36 10.56
C ASP A 570 9.31 26.49 9.62
N PRO A 571 8.38 25.51 9.59
CA PRO A 571 7.24 25.54 8.68
C PRO A 571 6.23 26.64 9.00
N THR A 572 6.20 27.19 10.23
CA THR A 572 5.35 28.33 10.58
C THR A 572 5.86 29.60 9.91
N VAL A 573 7.17 29.85 9.97
CA VAL A 573 7.82 30.91 9.18
C VAL A 573 7.69 30.63 7.69
N GLY A 574 7.77 29.36 7.31
CA GLY A 574 7.54 28.88 5.94
C GLY A 574 6.17 29.27 5.41
N LEU A 575 5.12 29.16 6.21
CA LEU A 575 3.76 29.56 5.83
C LEU A 575 3.64 31.05 5.55
N ASP A 576 4.21 31.89 6.41
CA ASP A 576 4.28 33.34 6.18
C ASP A 576 5.10 33.65 4.91
N GLY A 577 6.21 32.93 4.72
CA GLY A 577 7.05 32.98 3.52
C GLY A 577 6.32 32.52 2.26
N PHE A 578 5.41 31.56 2.36
CA PHE A 578 4.62 31.06 1.23
C PHE A 578 3.54 32.07 0.81
N HIS A 579 2.97 32.78 1.77
CA HIS A 579 1.99 33.84 1.51
C HIS A 579 2.62 35.13 0.99
N SER A 580 3.88 35.41 1.34
CA SER A 580 4.56 36.67 1.00
C SER A 580 5.71 36.52 0.01
N GLY A 581 6.11 35.29 -0.29
CA GLY A 581 7.25 34.97 -1.15
C GLY A 581 6.90 35.16 -2.62
N GLU A 582 7.84 35.72 -3.39
CA GLU A 582 7.62 36.11 -4.78
C GLU A 582 8.29 35.14 -5.77
N LEU A 583 7.49 34.48 -6.60
CA LEU A 583 7.90 34.02 -7.93
C LEU A 583 7.78 35.22 -8.88
N ALA A 584 8.91 35.82 -9.26
CA ALA A 584 8.96 37.13 -9.91
C ALA A 584 8.20 38.25 -9.16
N THR A 585 6.90 38.42 -9.42
CA THR A 585 6.01 39.42 -8.76
C THR A 585 4.70 38.79 -8.22
N ILE A 586 4.64 37.45 -8.20
CA ILE A 586 3.44 36.67 -7.88
C ILE A 586 3.70 35.82 -6.63
N GLU A 587 2.74 35.79 -5.71
CA GLU A 587 2.83 35.00 -4.47
C GLU A 587 2.57 33.51 -4.74
N CYS A 588 3.17 32.59 -3.97
CA CYS A 588 2.97 31.14 -4.15
C CYS A 588 1.49 30.73 -4.06
N VAL A 589 0.71 31.43 -3.22
CA VAL A 589 -0.74 31.21 -3.05
C VAL A 589 -1.58 31.52 -4.29
N THR A 590 -1.00 32.22 -5.26
CA THR A 590 -1.67 32.50 -6.53
C THR A 590 -1.85 31.24 -7.36
N CYS A 591 -0.97 30.25 -7.20
CA CYS A 591 -1.00 28.98 -7.91
C CYS A 591 -1.38 27.79 -7.00
N HIS A 592 -1.04 27.88 -5.71
CA HIS A 592 -1.19 26.80 -4.75
C HIS A 592 -2.18 27.16 -3.64
N ALA A 593 -3.16 26.30 -3.37
CA ALA A 593 -4.12 26.49 -2.29
C ALA A 593 -4.33 25.21 -1.49
N LEU A 594 -4.67 25.34 -0.21
CA LEU A 594 -5.12 24.21 0.60
C LEU A 594 -6.53 23.74 0.16
N PRO A 595 -6.87 22.45 0.34
CA PRO A 595 -6.00 21.38 0.82
C PRO A 595 -5.20 20.70 -0.31
N SER A 596 -5.64 20.80 -1.57
CA SER A 596 -5.04 20.07 -2.70
C SER A 596 -3.58 20.45 -2.97
N GLY A 597 -3.17 21.65 -2.57
CA GLY A 597 -1.88 22.23 -2.94
C GLY A 597 -1.82 22.68 -4.40
N THR A 598 -2.94 22.80 -5.11
CA THR A 598 -2.99 23.27 -6.50
C THR A 598 -4.34 23.89 -6.83
N LEU A 599 -4.35 24.88 -7.73
CA LEU A 599 -5.55 25.46 -8.32
C LEU A 599 -5.91 24.86 -9.70
N GLY A 600 -5.21 23.81 -10.15
CA GLY A 600 -5.61 23.05 -11.34
C GLY A 600 -5.43 23.80 -12.66
N MET A 601 -4.33 24.54 -12.79
CA MET A 601 -4.09 25.43 -13.92
C MET A 601 -2.76 25.13 -14.62
N VAL A 602 -2.61 25.56 -15.87
CA VAL A 602 -1.35 25.47 -16.63
C VAL A 602 -0.66 26.82 -16.64
N ILE A 603 0.66 26.80 -16.48
CA ILE A 603 1.53 27.97 -16.62
C ILE A 603 2.44 27.81 -17.84
N SER A 604 2.75 28.92 -18.51
CA SER A 604 3.64 28.93 -19.67
C SER A 604 5.08 28.57 -19.30
N ALA A 605 5.82 28.10 -20.31
CA ALA A 605 7.23 27.75 -20.19
C ALA A 605 8.07 28.91 -19.62
N ASP A 606 7.74 30.14 -20.00
CA ASP A 606 8.45 31.36 -19.62
C ASP A 606 8.42 31.64 -18.11
N LEU A 607 7.32 31.31 -17.43
CA LEU A 607 7.11 31.68 -16.03
C LEU A 607 8.11 31.00 -15.09
N LEU A 608 8.40 29.72 -15.32
CA LEU A 608 9.40 28.96 -14.57
C LEU A 608 10.73 28.80 -15.32
N GLN A 609 10.85 29.31 -16.55
CA GLN A 609 11.98 29.02 -17.45
C GLN A 609 12.14 27.51 -17.66
N GLU A 610 11.03 26.86 -18.00
CA GLU A 610 10.97 25.48 -18.50
C GLU A 610 11.03 25.47 -20.03
N SER A 611 11.19 24.29 -20.63
CA SER A 611 11.12 24.16 -22.09
C SER A 611 9.68 24.06 -22.62
N GLN A 612 8.70 23.85 -21.76
CA GLN A 612 7.30 23.58 -22.10
C GLN A 612 6.37 24.12 -21.03
N ALA A 613 5.11 24.36 -21.41
CA ALA A 613 4.05 24.67 -20.46
C ALA A 613 3.79 23.48 -19.53
N MET A 614 3.55 23.77 -18.24
CA MET A 614 3.40 22.78 -17.19
C MET A 614 2.19 23.09 -16.32
N LYS A 615 1.52 22.05 -15.86
CA LYS A 615 0.49 22.15 -14.84
C LYS A 615 1.13 22.48 -13.50
N VAL A 616 0.49 23.37 -12.73
CA VAL A 616 0.82 23.58 -11.32
C VAL A 616 0.53 22.30 -10.53
N PRO A 617 1.55 21.60 -10.00
CA PRO A 617 1.35 20.32 -9.34
C PRO A 617 0.72 20.49 -7.95
N GLN A 618 0.03 19.45 -7.48
CA GLN A 618 -0.35 19.37 -6.07
C GLN A 618 0.89 19.27 -5.17
N LEU A 619 0.77 19.78 -3.94
CA LEU A 619 1.85 19.79 -2.94
C LEU A 619 1.69 18.72 -1.85
N ARG A 620 0.68 17.85 -1.96
CA ARG A 620 0.52 16.72 -1.04
C ARG A 620 1.61 15.67 -1.29
N ASN A 621 2.01 14.98 -0.23
CA ASN A 621 2.96 13.88 -0.23
C ASN A 621 4.37 14.22 -0.77
N MET A 622 4.80 15.49 -0.70
CA MET A 622 6.16 15.86 -1.13
C MET A 622 7.26 15.15 -0.34
N TYR A 623 6.95 14.68 0.88
CA TYR A 623 7.89 13.93 1.71
C TYR A 623 8.29 12.57 1.12
N GLU A 624 7.44 11.97 0.27
CA GLU A 624 7.70 10.68 -0.39
C GLU A 624 8.76 10.79 -1.52
N LYS A 625 9.03 12.00 -2.02
CA LYS A 625 9.96 12.26 -3.15
C LYS A 625 11.43 12.43 -2.73
N GLN A 626 11.74 12.21 -1.46
CA GLN A 626 13.12 12.29 -0.95
C GLN A 626 13.93 11.06 -1.34
N GLY A 627 15.26 11.21 -1.43
CA GLY A 627 16.20 10.10 -1.64
C GLY A 627 17.27 10.35 -2.72
N MET A 628 17.07 11.34 -3.58
CA MET A 628 18.10 11.80 -4.51
C MET A 628 19.07 12.75 -3.80
N ASP A 629 20.30 12.29 -3.58
CA ASP A 629 21.37 13.08 -2.96
C ASP A 629 22.59 13.15 -3.88
N LYS A 630 22.66 14.24 -4.66
CA LYS A 630 23.80 14.53 -5.54
C LYS A 630 25.04 15.03 -4.80
N THR A 631 24.93 15.31 -3.49
CA THR A 631 26.05 15.81 -2.66
C THR A 631 26.80 14.68 -1.96
N SER A 632 26.14 13.55 -1.75
CA SER A 632 26.73 12.29 -1.33
C SER A 632 27.42 11.58 -2.51
N SER A 633 28.40 10.74 -2.19
CA SER A 633 29.00 9.83 -3.18
C SER A 633 28.07 8.67 -3.56
N GLN A 634 26.96 8.43 -2.83
CA GLN A 634 25.97 7.39 -3.10
C GLN A 634 24.57 7.81 -2.61
N GLY A 635 23.62 8.00 -3.53
CA GLY A 635 22.20 8.25 -3.23
C GLY A 635 21.33 6.99 -3.37
N SER A 636 20.09 7.06 -2.87
CA SER A 636 19.15 5.94 -2.89
C SER A 636 18.12 6.01 -4.03
N LYS A 637 17.79 7.21 -4.52
CA LYS A 637 16.89 7.42 -5.68
C LYS A 637 17.58 8.21 -6.79
N GLY A 638 17.30 7.81 -8.04
CA GLY A 638 17.80 8.41 -9.27
C GLY A 638 17.12 9.72 -9.68
N PHE A 639 15.95 9.99 -9.13
CA PHE A 639 15.04 11.07 -9.49
C PHE A 639 14.52 11.71 -8.21
N GLY A 640 14.34 13.03 -8.22
CA GLY A 640 13.84 13.79 -7.08
C GLY A 640 12.62 14.65 -7.44
N PHE A 641 12.74 15.93 -7.17
CA PHE A 641 11.74 16.98 -7.43
C PHE A 641 11.84 17.53 -8.86
N GLN A 642 10.89 18.40 -9.21
CA GLN A 642 10.56 18.84 -10.57
C GLN A 642 9.81 17.76 -11.38
N HIS A 643 9.15 18.15 -12.47
CA HIS A 643 8.34 17.25 -13.30
C HIS A 643 9.15 16.06 -13.83
N ASP A 644 10.40 16.29 -14.23
CA ASP A 644 11.34 15.30 -14.77
C ASP A 644 12.20 14.60 -13.70
N GLY A 645 12.10 15.03 -12.45
CA GLY A 645 12.89 14.51 -11.33
C GLY A 645 14.33 15.03 -11.28
N SER A 646 14.67 16.08 -12.04
CA SER A 646 16.06 16.55 -12.16
C SER A 646 16.60 17.32 -10.96
N LYS A 647 15.78 17.70 -9.97
CA LYS A 647 16.21 18.41 -8.76
C LYS A 647 16.27 17.47 -7.57
N GLY A 648 17.43 17.31 -6.94
CA GLY A 648 17.58 16.40 -5.80
C GLY A 648 16.82 16.88 -4.56
N THR A 649 16.65 18.20 -4.41
CA THR A 649 15.92 18.79 -3.28
C THR A 649 15.02 19.94 -3.74
N LEU A 650 13.98 20.24 -2.96
CA LEU A 650 13.18 21.46 -3.16
C LEU A 650 14.01 22.74 -2.96
N VAL A 651 15.07 22.70 -2.14
CA VAL A 651 15.99 23.84 -2.01
C VAL A 651 16.68 24.11 -3.35
N GLU A 652 17.20 23.08 -4.03
CA GLU A 652 17.79 23.21 -5.37
C GLU A 652 16.78 23.78 -6.38
N PHE A 653 15.50 23.39 -6.28
CA PHE A 653 14.44 23.96 -7.10
C PHE A 653 14.24 25.46 -6.84
N PHE A 654 14.23 25.90 -5.58
CA PHE A 654 14.09 27.30 -5.17
C PHE A 654 15.33 28.17 -5.38
N GLU A 655 16.45 27.60 -5.82
CA GLU A 655 17.65 28.35 -6.23
C GLU A 655 17.56 28.86 -7.67
N ARG A 656 16.52 28.47 -8.42
CA ARG A 656 16.31 28.97 -9.79
C ARG A 656 16.13 30.49 -9.80
N PRO A 657 16.65 31.19 -10.84
CA PRO A 657 16.61 32.65 -10.92
C PRO A 657 15.20 33.28 -10.93
N VAL A 658 14.17 32.49 -11.24
CA VAL A 658 12.77 32.94 -11.26
C VAL A 658 12.22 33.21 -9.86
N PHE A 659 12.78 32.58 -8.83
CA PHE A 659 12.39 32.82 -7.44
C PHE A 659 13.19 33.96 -6.82
N THR A 660 12.49 34.91 -6.19
CA THR A 660 13.12 36.05 -5.53
C THR A 660 13.15 35.85 -4.02
N PHE A 661 14.34 35.59 -3.48
CA PHE A 661 14.58 35.48 -2.04
C PHE A 661 15.52 36.57 -1.54
N PRO A 662 15.46 36.95 -0.24
CA PRO A 662 16.46 37.80 0.39
C PRO A 662 17.88 37.28 0.15
N LYS A 663 18.87 38.17 0.05
CA LYS A 663 20.26 37.74 -0.20
C LYS A 663 20.93 37.20 1.08
N GLY A 664 21.77 36.19 0.90
CA GLY A 664 22.57 35.58 1.97
C GLY A 664 21.76 34.65 2.87
N GLY A 665 22.31 34.32 4.05
CA GLY A 665 21.77 33.25 4.91
C GLY A 665 20.31 33.42 5.35
N ALA A 666 19.77 34.64 5.34
CA ALA A 666 18.34 34.87 5.62
C ALA A 666 17.43 34.31 4.52
N GLY A 667 17.81 34.46 3.24
CA GLY A 667 17.06 33.85 2.14
C GLY A 667 17.24 32.34 2.09
N ASP A 668 18.45 31.86 2.42
CA ASP A 668 18.70 30.41 2.48
C ASP A 668 17.87 29.75 3.59
N GLN A 669 17.70 30.44 4.73
CA GLN A 669 16.80 29.99 5.79
C GLN A 669 15.34 30.03 5.34
N LEU A 670 14.88 31.12 4.73
CA LEU A 670 13.51 31.22 4.24
C LEU A 670 13.16 30.12 3.22
N ARG A 671 14.09 29.73 2.35
CA ARG A 671 13.90 28.57 1.47
C ARG A 671 13.70 27.29 2.27
N ARG A 672 14.52 27.02 3.28
CA ARG A 672 14.35 25.86 4.17
C ARG A 672 13.03 25.89 4.90
N ASP A 673 12.60 27.06 5.37
CA ASP A 673 11.33 27.25 6.06
C ASP A 673 10.14 26.91 5.14
N ILE A 674 10.13 27.41 3.89
CA ILE A 674 9.11 27.06 2.89
C ILE A 674 9.16 25.57 2.53
N VAL A 675 10.35 25.00 2.39
CA VAL A 675 10.50 23.55 2.16
C VAL A 675 9.89 22.78 3.34
N ALA A 676 10.18 23.15 4.58
CA ALA A 676 9.60 22.53 5.77
C ALA A 676 8.06 22.52 5.73
N LEU A 677 7.44 23.64 5.34
CA LEU A 677 5.99 23.72 5.13
C LEU A 677 5.50 22.69 4.10
N MET A 678 6.17 22.60 2.94
CA MET A 678 5.80 21.67 1.87
C MET A 678 5.95 20.20 2.29
N MET A 679 6.96 19.87 3.11
CA MET A 679 7.15 18.51 3.62
C MET A 679 6.03 18.07 4.58
N CYS A 680 5.46 19.02 5.31
CA CYS A 680 4.29 18.78 6.16
C CYS A 680 2.97 19.24 5.51
N TRP A 681 2.85 19.38 4.18
CA TRP A 681 1.59 19.85 3.59
C TRP A 681 0.39 18.97 4.00
N ASP A 682 -0.75 19.60 4.30
CA ASP A 682 -1.97 18.90 4.72
C ASP A 682 -2.48 17.99 3.60
N THR A 683 -2.70 16.72 3.90
CA THR A 683 -3.09 15.69 2.92
C THR A 683 -4.61 15.64 2.68
N GLY A 684 -5.39 16.31 3.52
CA GLY A 684 -6.85 16.20 3.60
C GLY A 684 -7.32 15.12 4.57
N THR A 685 -6.41 14.31 5.11
CA THR A 685 -6.65 13.35 6.19
C THR A 685 -6.03 13.89 7.45
N HIS A 686 -6.83 14.02 8.52
CA HIS A 686 -6.35 14.60 9.77
C HIS A 686 -5.14 13.80 10.31
N PRO A 687 -4.04 14.44 10.75
CA PRO A 687 -2.82 13.76 11.21
C PRO A 687 -3.01 12.77 12.36
N GLY A 688 -4.06 12.95 13.15
CA GLY A 688 -4.44 12.03 14.23
C GLY A 688 -5.12 10.74 13.77
N VAL A 689 -5.62 10.64 12.52
CA VAL A 689 -6.27 9.41 12.04
C VAL A 689 -5.30 8.25 12.09
N GLY A 690 -5.74 7.11 12.63
CA GLY A 690 -4.89 5.94 12.87
C GLY A 690 -4.23 5.95 14.25
N ALA A 691 -3.97 7.12 14.85
CA ALA A 691 -3.28 7.20 16.13
C ALA A 691 -4.04 6.44 17.23
N GLN A 692 -3.31 5.60 17.95
CA GLN A 692 -3.84 4.80 19.04
C GLN A 692 -3.26 5.21 20.40
N ALA A 693 -4.07 5.11 21.44
CA ALA A 693 -3.61 5.15 22.83
C ALA A 693 -4.17 3.95 23.58
N GLN A 694 -3.31 3.19 24.26
CA GLN A 694 -3.72 2.11 25.14
C GLN A 694 -3.62 2.53 26.60
N GLN A 695 -4.67 2.29 27.38
CA GLN A 695 -4.67 2.39 28.84
C GLN A 695 -4.77 0.98 29.43
N GLY A 696 -4.05 0.71 30.52
CA GLY A 696 -3.89 -0.67 31.02
C GLY A 696 -3.04 -1.55 30.10
N GLY A 697 -3.11 -2.87 30.31
CA GLY A 697 -2.25 -3.83 29.61
C GLY A 697 -0.75 -3.67 29.92
N PRO A 698 0.13 -4.39 29.21
CA PRO A 698 1.57 -4.16 29.23
C PRO A 698 1.90 -2.86 28.48
N SER A 699 2.91 -2.11 28.97
CA SER A 699 3.39 -0.84 28.40
C SER A 699 2.28 0.17 28.04
N PRO A 700 1.44 0.62 28.99
CA PRO A 700 0.37 1.58 28.71
C PRO A 700 0.93 2.91 28.20
N ASP A 701 0.21 3.54 27.27
CA ASP A 701 0.54 4.87 26.77
C ASP A 701 0.31 5.94 27.84
N PRO A 702 1.07 7.07 27.80
CA PRO A 702 0.80 8.22 28.66
C PRO A 702 -0.65 8.69 28.52
N VAL A 703 -1.29 9.00 29.65
CA VAL A 703 -2.69 9.48 29.70
C VAL A 703 -2.89 10.72 28.84
N GLU A 704 -1.87 11.58 28.73
CA GLU A 704 -1.90 12.78 27.89
C GLU A 704 -2.14 12.46 26.41
N ARG A 705 -1.65 11.31 25.92
CA ARG A 705 -1.93 10.86 24.54
C ARG A 705 -3.40 10.52 24.39
N ARG A 706 -3.98 9.76 25.33
CA ARG A 706 -5.41 9.45 25.35
C ARG A 706 -6.24 10.73 25.39
N ASP A 707 -5.93 11.66 26.29
CA ASP A 707 -6.66 12.92 26.46
C ASP A 707 -6.62 13.77 25.19
N LEU A 708 -5.49 13.75 24.47
CA LEU A 708 -5.37 14.40 23.17
C LEU A 708 -6.34 13.78 22.14
N LEU A 709 -6.39 12.44 22.01
CA LEU A 709 -7.30 11.78 21.07
C LEU A 709 -8.76 12.10 21.36
N VAL A 710 -9.16 12.09 22.64
CA VAL A 710 -10.52 12.50 23.06
C VAL A 710 -10.81 13.94 22.69
N THR A 711 -9.85 14.84 22.91
CA THR A 711 -9.99 16.28 22.60
C THR A 711 -10.22 16.50 21.10
N LEU A 712 -9.44 15.83 20.25
CA LEU A 712 -9.55 15.94 18.78
C LEU A 712 -10.89 15.41 18.28
N ALA A 713 -11.37 14.29 18.85
CA ALA A 713 -12.67 13.76 18.48
C ALA A 713 -13.84 14.66 18.91
N LEU A 714 -13.77 15.28 20.09
CA LEU A 714 -14.77 16.26 20.54
C LEU A 714 -14.76 17.55 19.72
N ALA A 715 -13.61 17.92 19.14
CA ALA A 715 -13.52 19.03 18.20
C ALA A 715 -14.16 18.71 16.84
N GLY A 716 -14.40 17.43 16.54
CA GLY A 716 -14.94 16.94 15.27
C GLY A 716 -13.89 16.77 14.18
N ASP A 717 -12.60 16.74 14.53
CA ASP A 717 -11.49 16.57 13.59
C ASP A 717 -11.39 15.13 13.05
N ALA A 718 -11.84 14.16 13.85
CA ALA A 718 -11.88 12.73 13.56
C ALA A 718 -12.93 12.06 14.47
N ASP A 719 -13.33 10.82 14.18
CA ASP A 719 -14.15 10.04 15.11
C ASP A 719 -13.22 9.25 16.06
N LEU A 720 -13.68 8.91 17.26
CA LEU A 720 -12.93 8.07 18.20
C LEU A 720 -13.67 6.76 18.44
N VAL A 721 -12.99 5.65 18.15
CA VAL A 721 -13.47 4.31 18.49
C VAL A 721 -12.72 3.76 19.70
N ILE A 722 -13.43 2.98 20.51
CA ILE A 722 -12.94 2.41 21.75
C ILE A 722 -13.10 0.89 21.68
N ARG A 723 -12.04 0.17 22.06
CA ARG A 723 -12.08 -1.27 22.33
C ARG A 723 -11.84 -1.50 23.81
N MET A 724 -12.71 -2.26 24.43
CA MET A 724 -12.68 -2.48 25.87
C MET A 724 -13.16 -3.88 26.24
N ASN A 725 -12.87 -4.30 27.46
CA ASN A 725 -13.56 -5.42 28.09
C ASN A 725 -14.64 -4.88 29.02
N LEU A 726 -15.90 -5.19 28.74
CA LEU A 726 -17.04 -4.75 29.55
C LEU A 726 -17.98 -5.94 29.74
N GLU A 727 -18.35 -6.20 31.00
CA GLU A 727 -19.18 -7.34 31.40
C GLU A 727 -18.61 -8.71 30.99
N GLY A 728 -17.27 -8.81 30.92
CA GLY A 728 -16.56 -10.04 30.55
C GLY A 728 -16.59 -10.36 29.05
N ARG A 729 -17.01 -9.41 28.21
CA ARG A 729 -17.01 -9.52 26.75
C ARG A 729 -16.10 -8.45 26.15
N HIS A 730 -15.56 -8.72 24.96
CA HIS A 730 -14.91 -7.70 24.14
C HIS A 730 -15.97 -6.84 23.47
N ARG A 731 -15.89 -5.54 23.69
CA ARG A 731 -16.92 -4.59 23.30
C ARG A 731 -16.35 -3.46 22.47
N GLY A 732 -17.16 -3.00 21.54
CA GLY A 732 -16.94 -1.79 20.77
C GLY A 732 -17.57 -0.56 21.43
N GLY A 733 -17.05 0.60 21.08
CA GLY A 733 -17.64 1.88 21.46
C GLY A 733 -17.23 2.99 20.51
N VAL A 734 -18.05 4.03 20.45
CA VAL A 734 -17.78 5.26 19.70
C VAL A 734 -18.07 6.48 20.57
N LEU A 735 -17.17 7.47 20.54
CA LEU A 735 -17.35 8.72 21.27
C LEU A 735 -18.43 9.57 20.61
N LEU A 736 -19.39 10.03 21.40
CA LEU A 736 -20.45 10.94 20.98
C LEU A 736 -20.02 12.41 21.15
N PRO A 737 -20.62 13.35 20.40
CA PRO A 737 -20.31 14.78 20.51
C PRO A 737 -20.56 15.40 21.90
N ASP A 738 -21.31 14.73 22.78
CA ASP A 738 -21.56 15.17 24.15
C ASP A 738 -20.54 14.62 25.17
N GLY A 739 -19.53 13.88 24.72
CA GLY A 739 -18.47 13.31 25.54
C GLY A 739 -18.76 11.95 26.15
N ARG A 740 -19.95 11.38 25.89
CA ARG A 740 -20.28 10.01 26.30
C ARG A 740 -19.88 9.00 25.24
N ILE A 741 -19.78 7.73 25.62
CA ILE A 741 -19.43 6.62 24.74
C ILE A 741 -20.68 5.78 24.52
N GLN A 742 -21.14 5.71 23.28
CA GLN A 742 -22.12 4.70 22.86
C GLN A 742 -21.36 3.38 22.74
N THR A 743 -21.75 2.35 23.49
CA THR A 743 -21.21 1.00 23.27
C THR A 743 -21.90 0.36 22.07
N ASP A 744 -21.46 -0.81 21.67
CA ASP A 744 -22.12 -1.68 20.68
C ASP A 744 -23.49 -2.25 21.14
N ALA A 745 -24.15 -1.67 22.15
CA ALA A 745 -25.52 -2.00 22.55
C ALA A 745 -26.38 -0.74 22.76
N THR A 746 -27.56 -0.69 22.13
CA THR A 746 -28.39 0.53 22.04
C THR A 746 -28.78 1.09 23.41
N ALA A 747 -29.00 0.20 24.39
CA ALA A 747 -29.41 0.57 25.73
C ALA A 747 -28.24 0.98 26.66
N GLN A 748 -26.99 0.92 26.21
CA GLN A 748 -25.80 1.12 27.03
C GLN A 748 -24.94 2.27 26.52
N VAL A 749 -24.87 3.33 27.34
CA VAL A 749 -24.03 4.51 27.12
C VAL A 749 -23.27 4.79 28.40
N ILE A 750 -21.95 4.85 28.32
CA ILE A 750 -21.05 5.06 29.47
C ILE A 750 -20.35 6.41 29.36
N ASP A 751 -19.77 6.90 30.46
CA ASP A 751 -18.92 8.09 30.44
C ASP A 751 -17.43 7.72 30.47
N LEU A 752 -16.57 8.72 30.27
CA LEU A 752 -15.11 8.52 30.23
C LEU A 752 -14.54 8.07 31.58
N GLU A 753 -15.17 8.47 32.70
CA GLU A 753 -14.72 8.08 34.05
C GLU A 753 -15.01 6.59 34.29
N GLU A 754 -16.17 6.10 33.87
CA GLU A 754 -16.52 4.68 33.87
C GLU A 754 -15.57 3.87 32.99
N LEU A 755 -15.28 4.35 31.77
CA LEU A 755 -14.35 3.70 30.84
C LEU A 755 -12.93 3.61 31.41
N ASP A 756 -12.42 4.66 32.04
CA ASP A 756 -11.10 4.65 32.70
C ASP A 756 -11.03 3.64 33.85
N GLY A 757 -12.16 3.40 34.52
CA GLY A 757 -12.27 2.38 35.55
C GLY A 757 -12.17 0.94 35.02
N LEU A 758 -12.35 0.71 33.70
CA LEU A 758 -12.25 -0.61 33.08
C LEU A 758 -10.82 -1.01 32.72
N ALA A 759 -9.91 -0.05 32.58
CA ALA A 759 -8.54 -0.33 32.17
C ALA A 759 -7.74 -0.99 33.30
N ASP A 760 -7.25 -2.21 33.08
CA ASP A 760 -6.36 -2.90 34.02
C ASP A 760 -5.22 -3.67 33.29
N PRO A 761 -4.23 -4.23 34.02
CA PRO A 761 -3.11 -4.92 33.38
C PRO A 761 -3.48 -6.15 32.54
N ALA A 762 -4.64 -6.76 32.73
CA ALA A 762 -5.11 -7.93 31.99
C ALA A 762 -6.08 -7.57 30.85
N THR A 763 -6.77 -6.43 30.98
CA THR A 763 -7.81 -5.96 30.08
C THR A 763 -7.53 -4.52 29.66
N PRO A 764 -6.72 -4.31 28.60
CA PRO A 764 -6.46 -2.97 28.10
C PRO A 764 -7.71 -2.34 27.48
N VAL A 765 -7.76 -1.01 27.54
CA VAL A 765 -8.70 -0.19 26.76
C VAL A 765 -7.89 0.53 25.68
N THR A 766 -8.27 0.32 24.43
CA THR A 766 -7.61 0.94 23.28
C THR A 766 -8.51 1.99 22.66
N TYR A 767 -7.97 3.20 22.50
CA TYR A 767 -8.57 4.34 21.86
C TYR A 767 -7.93 4.52 20.48
N THR A 768 -8.72 4.61 19.42
CA THR A 768 -8.21 4.80 18.05
C THR A 768 -8.96 5.94 17.38
N LEU A 769 -8.25 6.96 16.91
CA LEU A 769 -8.85 7.96 16.02
C LEU A 769 -9.05 7.36 14.64
N VAL A 770 -10.23 7.55 14.06
CA VAL A 770 -10.60 7.05 12.74
C VAL A 770 -11.12 8.19 11.88
N PRO A 771 -11.16 8.05 10.54
CA PRO A 771 -11.68 9.11 9.69
C PRO A 771 -13.10 9.54 10.10
N SER A 772 -13.36 10.85 10.05
CA SER A 772 -14.68 11.38 10.42
C SER A 772 -15.79 10.74 9.57
N GLY A 773 -16.84 10.25 10.22
CA GLY A 773 -17.95 9.50 9.62
C GLY A 773 -17.79 7.99 9.65
N SER A 774 -16.61 7.46 9.99
CA SER A 774 -16.33 6.02 10.03
C SER A 774 -16.47 5.41 11.43
N GLY A 775 -16.66 6.23 12.48
CA GLY A 775 -16.69 5.80 13.87
C GLY A 775 -17.80 4.80 14.20
N VAL A 776 -18.99 4.95 13.62
CA VAL A 776 -20.11 4.00 13.83
C VAL A 776 -19.76 2.64 13.24
N ARG A 777 -19.35 2.61 11.95
CA ARG A 777 -18.97 1.39 11.24
C ARG A 777 -17.88 0.61 11.96
N ILE A 778 -16.82 1.32 12.34
CA ILE A 778 -15.68 0.68 12.96
C ILE A 778 -16.02 0.33 14.41
N GLY A 779 -16.72 1.21 15.13
CA GLY A 779 -16.91 1.11 16.57
C GLY A 779 -18.00 0.14 17.01
N VAL A 780 -19.22 0.25 16.46
CA VAL A 780 -20.44 -0.27 17.11
C VAL A 780 -21.48 -0.92 16.20
N ASP A 781 -21.42 -0.70 14.89
CA ASP A 781 -22.39 -1.23 13.89
C ASP A 781 -21.60 -1.57 12.62
N ARG A 782 -21.08 -2.79 12.54
CA ARG A 782 -20.04 -3.19 11.59
C ARG A 782 -20.51 -3.20 10.13
N ASP A 783 -21.77 -3.54 9.87
CA ASP A 783 -22.34 -3.65 8.52
C ASP A 783 -23.30 -2.52 8.13
N LEU A 784 -23.59 -1.61 9.07
CA LEU A 784 -24.39 -0.40 8.87
C LEU A 784 -25.86 -0.67 8.53
N ASP A 785 -26.43 -1.77 9.04
CA ASP A 785 -27.85 -2.07 8.92
C ASP A 785 -28.73 -1.26 9.90
N GLY A 786 -28.09 -0.62 10.90
CA GLY A 786 -28.73 0.23 11.91
C GLY A 786 -28.99 -0.46 13.25
N PHE A 787 -28.61 -1.73 13.41
CA PHE A 787 -28.53 -2.44 14.69
C PHE A 787 -27.08 -2.45 15.17
N LEU A 788 -26.86 -2.40 16.49
CA LEU A 788 -25.50 -2.39 17.03
C LEU A 788 -25.00 -3.82 17.25
N ASP A 789 -23.69 -4.06 17.08
CA ASP A 789 -23.10 -5.40 17.01
C ASP A 789 -23.52 -6.32 18.17
N LEU A 790 -23.61 -5.83 19.42
CA LEU A 790 -24.04 -6.68 20.53
C LEU A 790 -25.54 -6.93 20.51
N ASP A 791 -26.37 -5.96 20.12
CA ASP A 791 -27.82 -6.16 20.01
C ASP A 791 -28.13 -7.26 18.97
N GLU A 792 -27.34 -7.33 17.91
CA GLU A 792 -27.38 -8.39 16.90
C GLU A 792 -26.92 -9.74 17.45
N ILE A 793 -25.74 -9.79 18.07
CA ILE A 793 -25.21 -11.03 18.68
C ILE A 793 -26.20 -11.59 19.70
N VAL A 794 -26.81 -10.73 20.52
CA VAL A 794 -27.84 -11.09 21.52
C VAL A 794 -29.13 -11.61 20.85
N ALA A 795 -29.39 -11.26 19.59
CA ALA A 795 -30.51 -11.78 18.81
C ALA A 795 -30.13 -12.95 17.88
N CYS A 796 -28.90 -13.47 17.99
CA CYS A 796 -28.33 -14.46 17.07
C CYS A 796 -28.29 -14.01 15.60
N ALA A 797 -28.31 -12.69 15.37
CA ALA A 797 -28.02 -12.06 14.09
C ALA A 797 -26.50 -12.04 13.86
N ASP A 798 -26.08 -11.83 12.61
CA ASP A 798 -24.66 -11.80 12.24
C ASP A 798 -24.24 -10.36 11.96
N PRO A 799 -23.44 -9.70 12.82
CA PRO A 799 -22.98 -8.33 12.62
C PRO A 799 -22.10 -8.10 11.39
N ALA A 800 -21.89 -9.14 10.59
CA ALA A 800 -21.18 -9.11 9.32
C ALA A 800 -22.11 -9.32 8.11
N ASP A 801 -23.42 -9.35 8.31
CA ASP A 801 -24.41 -9.54 7.25
C ASP A 801 -25.61 -8.64 7.48
N ALA A 802 -25.65 -7.52 6.76
CA ALA A 802 -26.73 -6.53 6.87
C ALA A 802 -28.13 -7.07 6.49
N SER A 803 -28.23 -8.31 6.02
CA SER A 803 -29.50 -9.01 5.82
C SER A 803 -29.93 -9.89 7.00
N SER A 804 -29.04 -10.12 7.97
CA SER A 804 -29.22 -10.84 9.22
C SER A 804 -29.34 -9.84 10.36
N THR A 805 -30.57 -9.48 10.70
CA THR A 805 -30.91 -8.44 11.67
C THR A 805 -31.60 -9.05 12.90
N PRO A 806 -31.69 -8.36 14.05
CA PRO A 806 -32.47 -8.84 15.19
C PRO A 806 -33.96 -9.11 14.88
N GLU A 807 -34.51 -8.51 13.83
CA GLU A 807 -35.92 -8.66 13.46
C GLU A 807 -36.20 -9.93 12.64
N ASN A 808 -35.19 -10.50 11.99
CA ASN A 808 -35.35 -11.64 11.07
C ASN A 808 -34.38 -12.80 11.34
N ALA A 809 -33.39 -12.62 12.22
CA ALA A 809 -32.54 -13.70 12.69
C ALA A 809 -33.38 -14.77 13.40
N THR A 810 -33.11 -16.02 13.07
CA THR A 810 -33.68 -17.17 13.77
C THR A 810 -32.60 -17.78 14.61
N CYS A 811 -32.72 -17.65 15.92
CA CYS A 811 -31.80 -18.29 16.83
C CYS A 811 -32.10 -19.79 16.91
N ALA A 812 -31.43 -20.60 16.06
CA ALA A 812 -31.66 -22.04 16.03
C ALA A 812 -31.49 -22.69 17.43
N PRO A 813 -30.51 -22.29 18.28
CA PRO A 813 -30.38 -22.88 19.61
C PRO A 813 -31.39 -22.41 20.67
N ASP A 814 -32.21 -21.39 20.40
CA ASP A 814 -33.40 -21.08 21.22
C ASP A 814 -34.52 -22.06 20.88
N LEU A 815 -34.42 -23.25 21.46
CA LEU A 815 -35.33 -24.37 21.20
C LEU A 815 -36.73 -24.13 21.75
N ASN A 816 -36.86 -23.22 22.72
CA ASN A 816 -38.10 -22.97 23.43
C ASN A 816 -38.84 -21.71 22.93
N GLY A 817 -38.14 -20.85 22.18
CA GLY A 817 -38.67 -19.67 21.51
C GLY A 817 -38.95 -18.51 22.46
N ASP A 818 -38.28 -18.44 23.61
CA ASP A 818 -38.43 -17.35 24.58
C ASP A 818 -37.38 -16.24 24.43
N GLY A 819 -36.49 -16.37 23.46
CA GLY A 819 -35.45 -15.40 23.15
C GLY A 819 -34.30 -15.39 24.14
N GLN A 820 -34.11 -16.46 24.92
CA GLN A 820 -32.90 -16.67 25.74
C GLN A 820 -32.36 -18.06 25.48
N ILE A 821 -31.05 -18.20 25.35
CA ILE A 821 -30.41 -19.51 25.33
C ILE A 821 -29.88 -19.84 26.70
N ASP A 822 -30.58 -20.72 27.41
CA ASP A 822 -30.28 -21.07 28.79
C ASP A 822 -30.45 -22.57 29.10
N GLY A 823 -30.51 -22.89 30.41
CA GLY A 823 -30.68 -24.27 30.86
C GLY A 823 -31.95 -24.95 30.38
N SER A 824 -32.95 -24.19 29.98
CA SER A 824 -34.20 -24.66 29.37
C SER A 824 -33.93 -25.26 28.00
N ASP A 825 -33.12 -24.59 27.18
CA ASP A 825 -32.75 -25.06 25.83
C ASP A 825 -31.80 -26.25 25.91
N VAL A 826 -30.83 -26.25 26.83
CA VAL A 826 -30.02 -27.47 27.09
C VAL A 826 -30.91 -28.63 27.48
N GLY A 827 -31.94 -28.38 28.28
CA GLY A 827 -32.95 -29.37 28.63
C GLY A 827 -33.68 -29.94 27.40
N LEU A 828 -34.06 -29.08 26.45
CA LEU A 828 -34.72 -29.46 25.20
C LEU A 828 -33.77 -30.18 24.24
N LEU A 829 -32.52 -29.75 24.14
CA LEU A 829 -31.50 -30.40 23.33
C LEU A 829 -31.24 -31.83 23.83
N PHE A 830 -31.04 -32.01 25.14
CA PHE A 830 -30.89 -33.34 25.72
C PHE A 830 -32.16 -34.20 25.58
N ALA A 831 -33.35 -33.59 25.50
CA ALA A 831 -34.59 -34.33 25.23
C ALA A 831 -34.65 -34.86 23.79
N ALA A 832 -33.98 -34.19 22.84
CA ALA A 832 -33.88 -34.58 21.45
C ALA A 832 -32.65 -35.48 21.14
N TRP A 833 -31.78 -35.72 22.13
CA TRP A 833 -30.49 -36.41 21.95
C TRP A 833 -30.59 -37.76 21.24
N GLY A 834 -29.77 -37.93 20.20
CA GLY A 834 -29.71 -39.12 19.35
C GLY A 834 -30.21 -38.89 17.94
N VAL A 835 -30.54 -39.97 17.23
CA VAL A 835 -30.90 -39.93 15.80
C VAL A 835 -32.23 -39.21 15.59
N CYS A 836 -32.25 -38.24 14.69
CA CYS A 836 -33.45 -37.52 14.30
C CYS A 836 -34.45 -38.48 13.64
N SER A 837 -35.59 -38.69 14.31
CA SER A 837 -36.65 -39.61 13.86
C SER A 837 -37.70 -38.97 12.95
N SER A 838 -37.57 -37.66 12.73
CA SER A 838 -38.51 -36.79 12.00
C SER A 838 -37.71 -35.85 11.09
N ALA A 839 -38.33 -35.42 9.97
CA ALA A 839 -37.72 -34.47 9.04
C ALA A 839 -37.60 -33.05 9.62
N ASP A 840 -38.33 -32.74 10.69
CA ASP A 840 -38.12 -31.57 11.56
C ASP A 840 -37.39 -32.05 12.82
N CYS A 841 -36.11 -31.71 12.93
CA CYS A 841 -35.28 -31.98 14.10
C CYS A 841 -34.65 -30.65 14.55
N PRO A 842 -35.39 -29.81 15.29
CA PRO A 842 -34.96 -28.44 15.56
C PRO A 842 -33.71 -28.35 16.45
N ALA A 843 -33.32 -29.42 17.13
CA ALA A 843 -32.11 -29.49 17.97
C ALA A 843 -30.88 -30.07 17.24
N ASP A 844 -31.00 -30.40 15.96
CA ASP A 844 -29.89 -30.79 15.08
C ASP A 844 -29.46 -29.52 14.33
N PHE A 845 -28.54 -28.77 14.95
CA PHE A 845 -28.11 -27.46 14.48
C PHE A 845 -27.06 -27.59 13.37
N ASN A 846 -26.28 -28.67 13.36
CA ASN A 846 -25.25 -28.92 12.34
C ASN A 846 -25.82 -29.64 11.09
N GLY A 847 -27.06 -30.12 11.16
CA GLY A 847 -27.80 -30.73 10.05
C GLY A 847 -27.31 -32.12 9.66
N ASP A 848 -26.62 -32.83 10.54
CA ASP A 848 -26.02 -34.13 10.25
C ASP A 848 -26.98 -35.33 10.49
N GLY A 849 -28.17 -35.06 11.03
CA GLY A 849 -29.20 -36.04 11.35
C GLY A 849 -29.08 -36.66 12.75
N LEU A 850 -28.18 -36.17 13.59
CA LEU A 850 -27.97 -36.55 14.99
C LEU A 850 -28.04 -35.30 15.87
N VAL A 851 -28.69 -35.42 17.03
CA VAL A 851 -28.55 -34.44 18.11
C VAL A 851 -27.52 -34.98 19.10
N ASP A 852 -26.33 -34.38 19.14
CA ASP A 852 -25.24 -34.83 19.98
C ASP A 852 -24.40 -33.71 20.62
N ALA A 853 -23.15 -34.03 20.97
CA ALA A 853 -22.27 -33.12 21.67
C ALA A 853 -21.87 -31.91 20.80
N GLU A 854 -21.91 -32.02 19.48
CA GLU A 854 -21.68 -30.88 18.58
C GLU A 854 -22.82 -29.87 18.65
N ASP A 855 -24.08 -30.33 18.71
CA ASP A 855 -25.25 -29.45 18.89
C ASP A 855 -25.26 -28.80 20.27
N LEU A 856 -24.89 -29.57 21.31
CA LEU A 856 -24.70 -29.00 22.65
C LEU A 856 -23.61 -27.93 22.64
N GLY A 857 -22.52 -28.16 21.90
CA GLY A 857 -21.47 -27.17 21.70
C GLY A 857 -22.01 -25.90 21.04
N THR A 858 -22.83 -26.04 20.00
CA THR A 858 -23.49 -24.92 19.30
C THR A 858 -24.41 -24.13 20.22
N LEU A 859 -25.21 -24.82 21.04
CA LEU A 859 -26.07 -24.17 22.03
C LEU A 859 -25.25 -23.44 23.10
N LEU A 860 -24.24 -24.10 23.66
CA LEU A 860 -23.40 -23.49 24.70
C LEU A 860 -22.57 -22.32 24.17
N ALA A 861 -22.19 -22.33 22.89
CA ALA A 861 -21.53 -21.20 22.24
C ALA A 861 -22.43 -19.97 22.18
N ALA A 862 -23.74 -20.19 22.06
CA ALA A 862 -24.76 -19.15 22.10
C ALA A 862 -25.38 -18.97 23.50
N TRP A 863 -24.74 -19.48 24.57
CA TRP A 863 -25.31 -19.43 25.92
C TRP A 863 -25.32 -18.01 26.52
N GLY A 864 -26.45 -17.62 27.10
CA GLY A 864 -26.63 -16.29 27.67
C GLY A 864 -26.70 -15.17 26.62
N VAL A 865 -27.05 -15.58 25.39
CA VAL A 865 -27.66 -14.75 24.34
C VAL A 865 -29.11 -14.53 24.72
#